data_AF-A0A6P2BLF0-F1
#
_entry.id   AF-A0A6P2BLF0-F1
#
_cell.length_a   1.000
_cell.length_b   1.000
_cell.length_c   1.000
_cell.angle_alpha   90.00
_cell.angle_beta   90.00
_cell.angle_gamma   90.00
#
_symmetry.space_group_name_H-M   'P 1'
#
loop_
_entity.id
_entity.type
_entity.pdbx_description
1 polymer ?
#
loop_
_entity_poly.entity_id
_entity_poly.type
_entity_poly.pdbx_seq_one_letter_code
_entity_poly.pdbx_strand_id
1 'polypeptide(L)'
;MNIARRTAATRILAVAVGVLAVGSALTALAVPAVAANKITVTNPGTQTTNPLSAKVSLQIKATDPAKSALSYSAAALPAGLTIGKTTGLISGTVTKASTGTVKVTVTDATNAAGSASFTWTAKNTIVVGNPGTQVTTVGNPVSVAVAAADDDKATTLTWTASGLPAGLVIGAASGIITGEPTLNGTYAVTVKVTDKTSSSAKVSFTWKVGDLVAVSAPGTEQSTVSVAIAPVKVTATDSASGQTFSYSAAGLPPGLAINAKTGIIAGIPTGKAAHYAVTVTAKDGTGAAGSAPISWTIGNLVTVHTPATERSWAGIPVSVAVKATDSDAAQKLSYAASGLPAGLAIDPATGVISGTPAKTGQAAVTVAAIDGTGSSGTASVTWTVGDAISIAHLGTVPVTAGVALTLPIGYADAVPHDSVTLSVHGLPPGLTFEAHPATIFGWVTKPGTYPATVTAAGSLGDSQSMTFDLAVKPASGGGPTGQIRLDLGGRCLDDLANKAALWTCQPGSAQQWTLATDGTIRARGACLDIEGSVAYLGQGVRMWHCSGGASRKTWTVGTAGELVNPASGLCLGDAGGSTANGYRPTMVACRVTGAQVWLVPGAQLRSARASKCADDLHSGGGNGNVIDMFGCNGTASQSWTVKPDFTVRMFGNKCITDPGKLGTPGVKIVLWSCANGDKGQKVILVHRGGLGSWVTIDGVCVAIPSMTAADTSQLVTAACTPGDPRDLWDVW
;
A
#
# COMPACT_ATOMS: atom_id res chain seq x y z
N MET A 1 -55.68 71.59 -73.78
CA MET A 1 -54.66 72.62 -74.03
C MET A 1 -53.97 72.28 -75.34
N ASN A 2 -54.25 73.06 -76.39
CA ASN A 2 -53.51 73.30 -77.63
C ASN A 2 -52.74 72.16 -78.33
N ILE A 3 -53.16 71.73 -79.54
CA ILE A 3 -52.71 72.21 -80.89
C ILE A 3 -52.05 70.99 -81.57
N ALA A 4 -52.20 70.63 -82.85
CA ALA A 4 -53.07 71.03 -83.96
C ALA A 4 -52.78 70.13 -85.19
N ARG A 5 -53.69 70.18 -86.19
CA ARG A 5 -53.46 70.01 -87.64
C ARG A 5 -53.15 68.57 -88.13
N ARG A 6 -53.68 68.05 -89.25
CA ARG A 6 -54.17 68.67 -90.49
C ARG A 6 -55.40 67.97 -91.07
N THR A 7 -56.22 68.81 -91.67
CA THR A 7 -57.38 68.61 -92.54
C THR A 7 -56.97 68.18 -93.95
N ALA A 8 -57.83 67.42 -94.63
CA ALA A 8 -58.07 67.58 -96.06
C ALA A 8 -59.51 67.16 -96.37
N ALA A 9 -60.32 68.17 -96.69
CA ALA A 9 -61.67 68.05 -97.20
C ALA A 9 -61.64 68.49 -98.67
N THR A 10 -62.46 67.88 -99.53
CA THR A 10 -62.92 68.55 -100.76
C THR A 10 -64.28 67.99 -101.18
N ARG A 11 -65.32 68.82 -101.01
CA ARG A 11 -66.52 68.88 -101.86
C ARG A 11 -66.31 70.06 -102.81
N ILE A 12 -66.72 69.93 -104.09
CA ILE A 12 -67.10 70.98 -105.08
C ILE A 12 -67.42 70.18 -106.37
N LEU A 13 -68.61 70.22 -106.99
CA LEU A 13 -69.42 71.28 -107.63
C LEU A 13 -69.08 71.50 -109.13
N ALA A 14 -70.13 71.40 -109.96
CA ALA A 14 -70.40 72.03 -111.26
C ALA A 14 -69.49 71.75 -112.47
N VAL A 15 -70.12 71.38 -113.61
CA VAL A 15 -70.25 72.25 -114.80
C VAL A 15 -71.57 71.90 -115.52
N ALA A 16 -72.36 72.94 -115.78
CA ALA A 16 -73.48 72.92 -116.72
C ALA A 16 -72.99 73.30 -118.12
N VAL A 17 -73.51 72.65 -119.17
CA VAL A 17 -73.60 73.21 -120.52
C VAL A 17 -74.94 72.77 -121.09
N GLY A 18 -75.69 73.72 -121.64
CA GLY A 18 -77.04 73.54 -122.13
C GLY A 18 -77.14 73.14 -123.60
N VAL A 19 -78.32 73.48 -124.13
CA VAL A 19 -78.76 73.57 -125.53
C VAL A 19 -79.83 72.54 -125.90
N LEU A 20 -81.06 73.06 -125.85
CA LEU A 20 -82.14 73.02 -126.86
C LEU A 20 -82.12 71.93 -127.94
N ALA A 21 -83.21 71.16 -127.91
CA ALA A 21 -83.98 70.52 -128.99
C ALA A 21 -83.48 70.64 -130.44
N VAL A 22 -83.45 69.51 -131.17
CA VAL A 22 -84.42 69.12 -132.22
C VAL A 22 -84.42 67.59 -132.32
N GLY A 23 -85.59 67.00 -132.57
CA GLY A 23 -85.83 65.57 -132.47
C GLY A 23 -85.29 64.70 -133.60
N SER A 24 -85.33 63.40 -133.34
CA SER A 24 -85.66 62.30 -134.25
C SER A 24 -85.83 61.05 -133.39
N ALA A 25 -86.95 60.36 -133.57
CA ALA A 25 -87.29 59.14 -132.83
C ALA A 25 -86.23 58.05 -133.05
N LEU A 26 -85.58 57.62 -131.98
CA LEU A 26 -84.80 56.40 -131.94
C LEU A 26 -85.33 55.54 -130.78
N THR A 27 -85.93 54.40 -131.13
CA THR A 27 -86.38 53.36 -130.22
C THR A 27 -85.20 52.79 -129.43
N ALA A 28 -84.99 53.30 -128.22
CA ALA A 28 -84.08 52.71 -127.25
C ALA A 28 -84.79 51.59 -126.49
N LEU A 29 -84.39 50.35 -126.74
CA LEU A 29 -84.78 49.17 -125.96
C LEU A 29 -84.52 49.43 -124.47
N ALA A 30 -85.55 49.27 -123.65
CA ALA A 30 -85.39 49.08 -122.21
C ALA A 30 -84.64 47.75 -121.98
N VAL A 31 -83.33 47.85 -121.71
CA VAL A 31 -82.57 46.73 -121.15
C VAL A 31 -83.16 46.43 -119.77
N PRO A 32 -83.61 45.19 -119.47
CA PRO A 32 -84.05 44.87 -118.13
C PRO A 32 -82.88 45.08 -117.16
N ALA A 33 -83.10 45.82 -116.07
CA ALA A 33 -82.15 45.83 -114.96
C ALA A 33 -82.00 44.39 -114.46
N VAL A 34 -80.87 43.75 -114.79
CA VAL A 34 -80.52 42.43 -114.27
C VAL A 34 -80.50 42.57 -112.74
N ALA A 35 -81.39 41.85 -112.05
CA ALA A 35 -81.38 41.80 -110.59
C ALA A 35 -79.98 41.39 -110.13
N ALA A 36 -79.35 42.22 -109.29
CA ALA A 36 -78.02 41.90 -108.76
C ALA A 36 -78.06 40.53 -108.08
N ASN A 37 -77.19 39.62 -108.49
CA ASN A 37 -77.11 38.30 -107.90
C ASN A 37 -76.87 38.42 -106.39
N LYS A 38 -77.62 37.67 -105.56
CA LYS A 38 -77.54 37.76 -104.10
C LYS A 38 -77.40 36.37 -103.47
N ILE A 39 -76.25 36.16 -102.84
CA ILE A 39 -75.95 34.93 -102.11
C ILE A 39 -76.62 34.97 -100.74
N THR A 40 -77.33 33.91 -100.37
CA THR A 40 -77.90 33.74 -99.01
C THR A 40 -77.06 32.75 -98.24
N VAL A 41 -76.59 33.13 -97.05
CA VAL A 41 -75.83 32.26 -96.14
C VAL A 41 -76.70 31.93 -94.94
N THR A 42 -76.94 30.64 -94.69
CA THR A 42 -77.72 30.19 -93.54
C THR A 42 -76.87 30.32 -92.28
N ASN A 43 -77.39 31.00 -91.27
CA ASN A 43 -76.74 31.08 -89.97
C ASN A 43 -76.81 29.72 -89.25
N PRO A 44 -75.68 29.10 -88.87
CA PRO A 44 -75.68 27.80 -88.20
C PRO A 44 -76.09 27.87 -86.70
N GLY A 45 -76.33 29.07 -86.16
CA GLY A 45 -76.61 29.27 -84.73
C GLY A 45 -75.35 29.22 -83.87
N THR A 46 -75.51 29.48 -82.57
CA THR A 46 -74.40 29.49 -81.60
C THR A 46 -73.72 28.12 -81.53
N GLN A 47 -72.39 28.13 -81.59
CA GLN A 47 -71.56 26.93 -81.51
C GLN A 47 -70.81 26.88 -80.19
N THR A 48 -70.59 25.68 -79.66
CA THR A 48 -69.77 25.46 -78.47
C THR A 48 -68.84 24.27 -78.68
N THR A 49 -67.58 24.45 -78.31
CA THR A 49 -66.58 23.37 -78.29
C THR A 49 -66.11 23.17 -76.85
N ASN A 50 -66.31 21.97 -76.31
CA ASN A 50 -65.88 21.57 -74.98
C ASN A 50 -65.75 20.04 -74.91
N PRO A 51 -64.58 19.45 -74.63
CA PRO A 51 -63.27 20.08 -74.41
C PRO A 51 -62.68 20.73 -75.68
N LEU A 52 -61.62 21.53 -75.55
CA LEU A 52 -60.90 22.13 -76.69
C LEU A 52 -60.35 21.07 -77.66
N SER A 53 -59.98 19.89 -77.13
CA SER A 53 -59.53 18.73 -77.91
C SER A 53 -60.60 18.08 -78.79
N ALA A 54 -61.87 18.51 -78.69
CA ALA A 54 -62.94 17.99 -79.54
C ALA A 54 -62.75 18.40 -81.01
N LYS A 55 -62.83 17.42 -81.92
CA LYS A 55 -62.79 17.65 -83.37
C LYS A 55 -64.07 18.37 -83.81
N VAL A 56 -63.90 19.46 -84.56
CA VAL A 56 -64.98 20.27 -85.12
C VAL A 56 -65.16 19.92 -86.60
N SER A 57 -66.43 19.78 -87.02
CA SER A 57 -66.85 19.64 -88.41
C SER A 57 -68.22 20.30 -88.60
N LEU A 58 -68.23 21.53 -89.10
CA LEU A 58 -69.43 22.34 -89.31
C LEU A 58 -69.53 22.78 -90.78
N GLN A 59 -70.54 22.28 -91.48
CA GLN A 59 -70.78 22.65 -92.87
C GLN A 59 -71.58 23.96 -92.96
N ILE A 60 -71.03 24.99 -93.62
CA ILE A 60 -71.78 26.20 -93.95
C ILE A 60 -72.66 25.93 -95.16
N LYS A 61 -73.95 26.26 -95.02
CA LYS A 61 -74.93 26.20 -96.11
C LYS A 61 -75.13 27.59 -96.71
N ALA A 62 -74.94 27.69 -98.02
CA ALA A 62 -75.20 28.91 -98.78
C ALA A 62 -75.85 28.55 -100.12
N THR A 63 -76.70 29.44 -100.63
CA THR A 63 -77.41 29.26 -101.90
C THR A 63 -77.16 30.46 -102.80
N ASP A 64 -76.80 30.18 -104.04
CA ASP A 64 -76.64 31.16 -105.11
C ASP A 64 -77.66 30.89 -106.23
N PRO A 65 -78.64 31.79 -106.46
CA PRO A 65 -79.59 31.68 -107.55
C PRO A 65 -78.95 31.56 -108.94
N ALA A 66 -77.77 32.16 -109.14
CA ALA A 66 -77.02 32.08 -110.40
C ALA A 66 -76.26 30.74 -110.59
N LYS A 67 -76.25 29.87 -109.57
CA LYS A 67 -75.57 28.57 -109.55
C LYS A 67 -74.07 28.64 -109.89
N SER A 68 -73.42 29.76 -109.56
CA SER A 68 -71.98 29.93 -109.74
C SER A 68 -71.18 29.16 -108.69
N ALA A 69 -69.91 28.90 -108.98
CA ALA A 69 -68.99 28.34 -107.99
C ALA A 69 -68.82 29.31 -106.80
N LEU A 70 -68.99 28.80 -105.58
CA LEU A 70 -68.92 29.58 -104.35
C LEU A 70 -67.53 29.54 -103.72
N SER A 71 -67.09 30.69 -103.23
CA SER A 71 -65.86 30.87 -102.44
C SER A 71 -66.21 31.30 -101.02
N TYR A 72 -65.70 30.57 -100.03
CA TYR A 72 -65.99 30.76 -98.61
C TYR A 72 -64.80 31.39 -97.88
N SER A 73 -65.10 32.31 -96.99
CA SER A 73 -64.13 32.90 -96.06
C SER A 73 -64.77 33.09 -94.69
N ALA A 74 -63.99 32.99 -93.63
CA ALA A 74 -64.46 33.18 -92.26
C ALA A 74 -63.49 34.07 -91.50
N ALA A 75 -64.03 35.03 -90.77
CA ALA A 75 -63.28 35.90 -89.87
C ALA A 75 -63.56 35.53 -88.41
N ALA A 76 -62.55 35.67 -87.57
CA ALA A 76 -62.60 35.42 -86.13
C ALA A 76 -63.02 34.00 -85.74
N LEU A 77 -62.65 32.99 -86.55
CA LEU A 77 -62.75 31.59 -86.13
C LEU A 77 -61.89 31.33 -84.88
N PRO A 78 -62.35 30.48 -83.93
CA PRO A 78 -61.51 29.98 -82.87
C PRO A 78 -60.18 29.43 -83.40
N ALA A 79 -59.09 29.70 -82.68
CA ALA A 79 -57.76 29.24 -83.06
C ALA A 79 -57.74 27.71 -83.30
N GLY A 80 -57.19 27.29 -84.43
CA GLY A 80 -57.14 25.88 -84.83
C GLY A 80 -58.29 25.43 -85.76
N LEU A 81 -59.30 26.28 -85.99
CA LEU A 81 -60.33 26.04 -87.00
C LEU A 81 -60.02 26.76 -88.31
N THR A 82 -60.35 26.12 -89.42
CA THR A 82 -60.24 26.70 -90.77
C THR A 82 -61.52 26.45 -91.56
N ILE A 83 -61.81 27.30 -92.54
CA ILE A 83 -62.90 27.07 -93.49
C ILE A 83 -62.32 26.70 -94.87
N GLY A 84 -62.78 25.59 -95.44
CA GLY A 84 -62.39 25.21 -96.79
C GLY A 84 -62.93 26.22 -97.83
N LYS A 85 -62.04 26.87 -98.59
CA LYS A 85 -62.39 27.97 -99.50
C LYS A 85 -63.42 27.57 -100.56
N THR A 86 -63.44 26.31 -100.99
CA THR A 86 -64.39 25.80 -102.01
C THR A 86 -65.47 24.89 -101.44
N THR A 87 -65.31 24.41 -100.21
CA THR A 87 -66.23 23.43 -99.59
C THR A 87 -67.15 24.06 -98.54
N GLY A 88 -66.79 25.19 -97.96
CA GLY A 88 -67.53 25.81 -96.86
C GLY A 88 -67.53 25.01 -95.55
N LEU A 89 -66.73 23.94 -95.46
CA LEU A 89 -66.59 23.13 -94.25
C LEU A 89 -65.64 23.84 -93.27
N ILE A 90 -66.15 24.24 -92.11
CA ILE A 90 -65.33 24.64 -90.97
C ILE A 90 -64.88 23.37 -90.26
N SER A 91 -63.58 23.13 -90.19
CA SER A 91 -63.03 21.94 -89.54
C SER A 91 -61.71 22.23 -88.82
N GLY A 92 -61.33 21.33 -87.91
CA GLY A 92 -60.11 21.41 -87.12
C GLY A 92 -60.34 21.02 -85.67
N THR A 93 -59.40 21.38 -84.80
CA THR A 93 -59.50 21.24 -83.34
C THR A 93 -59.23 22.59 -82.73
N VAL A 94 -60.03 23.03 -81.77
CA VAL A 94 -59.79 24.32 -81.13
C VAL A 94 -58.57 24.20 -80.22
N THR A 95 -57.65 25.15 -80.29
CA THR A 95 -56.40 25.09 -79.52
C THR A 95 -56.33 26.10 -78.39
N LYS A 96 -57.37 26.94 -78.21
CA LYS A 96 -57.40 27.97 -77.17
C LYS A 96 -58.83 28.31 -76.77
N ALA A 97 -59.07 28.49 -75.47
CA ALA A 97 -60.34 29.01 -74.98
C ALA A 97 -60.64 30.40 -75.56
N SER A 98 -61.85 30.58 -76.05
CA SER A 98 -62.29 31.85 -76.65
C SER A 98 -63.81 31.93 -76.73
N THR A 99 -64.35 33.13 -76.62
CA THR A 99 -65.75 33.42 -76.95
C THR A 99 -65.77 34.60 -77.89
N GLY A 100 -66.35 34.43 -79.07
CA GLY A 100 -66.37 35.49 -80.07
C GLY A 100 -67.43 35.29 -81.15
N THR A 101 -67.67 36.33 -81.92
CA THR A 101 -68.60 36.30 -83.05
C THR A 101 -67.83 35.95 -84.33
N VAL A 102 -68.08 34.76 -84.86
CA VAL A 102 -67.56 34.30 -86.16
C VAL A 102 -68.44 34.90 -87.26
N LYS A 103 -67.83 35.49 -88.28
CA LYS A 103 -68.52 35.95 -89.48
C LYS A 103 -68.04 35.14 -90.69
N VAL A 104 -68.95 34.42 -91.33
CA VAL A 104 -68.68 33.73 -92.60
C VAL A 104 -69.19 34.59 -93.74
N THR A 105 -68.34 34.81 -94.75
CA THR A 105 -68.66 35.52 -95.99
C THR A 105 -68.47 34.58 -97.17
N VAL A 106 -69.48 34.52 -98.03
CA VAL A 106 -69.49 33.67 -99.23
C VAL A 106 -69.62 34.58 -100.44
N THR A 107 -68.76 34.39 -101.43
CA THR A 107 -68.73 35.15 -102.69
C THR A 107 -68.82 34.21 -103.89
N ASP A 108 -69.31 34.70 -105.02
CA ASP A 108 -69.25 33.98 -106.30
C ASP A 108 -68.20 34.60 -107.25
N ALA A 109 -68.10 34.07 -108.48
CA ALA A 109 -67.20 34.59 -109.50
C ALA A 109 -67.61 35.98 -110.06
N THR A 110 -68.84 36.44 -109.78
CA THR A 110 -69.35 37.75 -110.19
C THR A 110 -69.18 38.83 -109.09
N ASN A 111 -68.57 38.46 -107.97
CA ASN A 111 -68.42 39.26 -106.75
C ASN A 111 -69.74 39.54 -105.99
N ALA A 112 -70.81 38.80 -106.26
CA ALA A 112 -71.96 38.77 -105.36
C ALA A 112 -71.53 38.20 -104.01
N ALA A 113 -72.04 38.75 -102.90
CA ALA A 113 -71.61 38.36 -101.56
C ALA A 113 -72.79 38.19 -100.59
N GLY A 114 -72.69 37.20 -99.71
CA GLY A 114 -73.59 36.98 -98.58
C GLY A 114 -72.80 36.68 -97.31
N SER A 115 -73.37 36.97 -96.14
CA SER A 115 -72.69 36.65 -94.87
C SER A 115 -73.66 36.27 -93.77
N ALA A 116 -73.20 35.44 -92.84
CA ALA A 116 -73.87 35.13 -91.58
C ALA A 116 -72.88 35.26 -90.41
N SER A 117 -73.36 35.77 -89.27
CA SER A 117 -72.58 35.91 -88.05
C SER A 117 -73.20 35.12 -86.91
N PHE A 118 -72.38 34.41 -86.14
CA PHE A 118 -72.83 33.60 -85.00
C PHE A 118 -71.75 33.54 -83.92
N THR A 119 -72.15 33.27 -82.68
CA THR A 119 -71.21 33.15 -81.56
C THR A 119 -70.60 31.76 -81.53
N TRP A 120 -69.28 31.68 -81.31
CA TRP A 120 -68.59 30.43 -80.99
C TRP A 120 -67.93 30.54 -79.62
N THR A 121 -68.26 29.61 -78.73
CA THR A 121 -67.71 29.50 -77.37
C THR A 121 -66.86 28.25 -77.25
N ALA A 122 -65.54 28.40 -77.18
CA ALA A 122 -64.60 27.33 -76.89
C ALA A 122 -64.22 27.36 -75.40
N LYS A 123 -64.53 26.29 -74.66
CA LYS A 123 -64.32 26.19 -73.21
C LYS A 123 -63.08 25.35 -72.90
N ASN A 124 -62.22 25.84 -72.02
CA ASN A 124 -61.12 25.07 -71.41
C ASN A 124 -61.67 24.13 -70.33
N THR A 125 -61.30 22.86 -70.38
CA THR A 125 -61.54 21.87 -69.32
C THR A 125 -60.24 21.44 -68.64
N ILE A 126 -60.19 21.58 -67.31
CA ILE A 126 -59.13 21.03 -66.46
C ILE A 126 -59.67 19.77 -65.75
N VAL A 127 -58.86 18.72 -65.69
CA VAL A 127 -59.10 17.50 -64.91
C VAL A 127 -58.00 17.35 -63.87
N VAL A 128 -58.36 17.08 -62.62
CA VAL A 128 -57.42 16.82 -61.52
C VAL A 128 -57.57 15.39 -61.03
N GLY A 129 -56.46 14.68 -60.92
CA GLY A 129 -56.41 13.29 -60.46
C GLY A 129 -56.53 13.18 -58.95
N ASN A 130 -57.23 12.15 -58.48
CA ASN A 130 -57.28 11.82 -57.05
C ASN A 130 -56.07 10.97 -56.66
N PRO A 131 -55.19 11.42 -55.75
CA PRO A 131 -54.04 10.62 -55.31
C PRO A 131 -54.44 9.43 -54.41
N GLY A 132 -55.72 9.30 -54.04
CA GLY A 132 -56.23 8.29 -53.12
C GLY A 132 -55.96 8.64 -51.65
N THR A 133 -56.40 7.76 -50.75
CA THR A 133 -56.18 7.92 -49.30
C THR A 133 -54.70 7.87 -48.97
N GLN A 134 -54.21 8.89 -48.28
CA GLN A 134 -52.83 8.95 -47.80
C GLN A 134 -52.76 8.52 -46.34
N VAL A 135 -51.70 7.81 -45.98
CA VAL A 135 -51.43 7.38 -44.59
C VAL A 135 -49.98 7.71 -44.26
N THR A 136 -49.78 8.43 -43.16
CA THR A 136 -48.47 8.85 -42.66
C THR A 136 -48.45 8.76 -41.15
N THR A 137 -47.30 8.96 -40.52
CA THR A 137 -47.17 9.08 -39.06
C THR A 137 -46.66 10.48 -38.76
N VAL A 138 -46.99 11.03 -37.59
CA VAL A 138 -46.46 12.33 -37.14
C VAL A 138 -44.92 12.35 -37.26
N GLY A 139 -44.37 13.46 -37.75
CA GLY A 139 -42.92 13.67 -37.90
C GLY A 139 -42.27 12.98 -39.11
N ASN A 140 -42.97 12.13 -39.86
CA ASN A 140 -42.40 11.50 -41.06
C ASN A 140 -42.59 12.40 -42.30
N PRO A 141 -41.52 12.71 -43.05
CA PRO A 141 -41.62 13.60 -44.22
C PRO A 141 -42.37 12.93 -45.38
N VAL A 142 -43.09 13.75 -46.13
CA VAL A 142 -43.96 13.30 -47.23
C VAL A 142 -43.66 14.06 -48.52
N SER A 143 -43.92 13.41 -49.66
CA SER A 143 -43.87 14.04 -50.98
C SER A 143 -44.90 13.35 -51.90
N VAL A 144 -46.06 14.00 -52.08
CA VAL A 144 -47.20 13.45 -52.85
C VAL A 144 -47.54 14.39 -53.99
N ALA A 145 -47.33 13.94 -55.23
CA ALA A 145 -47.70 14.71 -56.42
C ALA A 145 -49.19 14.52 -56.75
N VAL A 146 -49.92 15.63 -56.94
CA VAL A 146 -51.28 15.61 -57.48
C VAL A 146 -51.22 15.90 -58.97
N ALA A 147 -51.68 14.96 -59.79
CA ALA A 147 -51.67 15.11 -61.24
C ALA A 147 -52.85 15.98 -61.72
N ALA A 148 -52.64 16.78 -62.75
CA ALA A 148 -53.71 17.45 -63.50
C ALA A 148 -53.41 17.45 -65.00
N ALA A 149 -54.48 17.51 -65.79
CA ALA A 149 -54.43 17.67 -67.23
C ALA A 149 -55.30 18.88 -67.63
N ASP A 150 -54.80 19.69 -68.55
CA ASP A 150 -55.44 20.90 -69.07
C ASP A 150 -55.45 20.81 -70.61
N ASP A 151 -56.62 20.95 -71.22
CA ASP A 151 -56.80 20.80 -72.66
C ASP A 151 -56.39 22.03 -73.49
N ASP A 152 -56.23 23.21 -72.87
CA ASP A 152 -55.60 24.41 -73.45
C ASP A 152 -54.05 24.28 -73.42
N LYS A 153 -53.52 23.30 -72.67
CA LYS A 153 -52.08 23.12 -72.40
C LYS A 153 -51.45 24.40 -71.83
N ALA A 154 -52.11 25.00 -70.83
CA ALA A 154 -51.60 26.21 -70.19
C ALA A 154 -50.16 26.02 -69.71
N THR A 155 -49.32 27.03 -69.93
CA THR A 155 -47.90 27.00 -69.53
C THR A 155 -47.71 27.08 -68.01
N THR A 156 -48.79 27.33 -67.26
CA THR A 156 -48.74 27.52 -65.80
C THR A 156 -50.06 27.13 -65.17
N LEU A 157 -50.02 26.17 -64.26
CA LEU A 157 -51.13 25.80 -63.38
C LEU A 157 -50.84 26.31 -61.96
N THR A 158 -51.86 26.83 -61.29
CA THR A 158 -51.78 27.29 -59.90
C THR A 158 -52.53 26.33 -58.99
N TRP A 159 -51.85 25.84 -57.97
CA TRP A 159 -52.34 24.84 -57.03
C TRP A 159 -52.63 25.46 -55.67
N THR A 160 -53.78 25.13 -55.10
CA THR A 160 -54.10 25.43 -53.71
C THR A 160 -54.68 24.19 -53.03
N ALA A 161 -54.45 24.08 -51.72
CA ALA A 161 -54.99 22.98 -50.92
C ALA A 161 -55.59 23.54 -49.63
N SER A 162 -56.65 22.89 -49.16
CA SER A 162 -57.29 23.17 -47.88
C SER A 162 -57.50 21.88 -47.11
N GLY A 163 -57.47 21.94 -45.78
CA GLY A 163 -57.64 20.76 -44.92
C GLY A 163 -56.43 19.83 -44.90
N LEU A 164 -55.24 20.30 -45.30
CA LEU A 164 -54.00 19.57 -45.10
C LEU A 164 -53.70 19.40 -43.61
N PRO A 165 -53.13 18.25 -43.18
CA PRO A 165 -52.52 18.12 -41.86
C PRO A 165 -51.54 19.26 -41.57
N ALA A 166 -51.50 19.72 -40.31
CA ALA A 166 -50.56 20.75 -39.90
C ALA A 166 -49.11 20.32 -40.21
N GLY A 167 -48.30 21.21 -40.79
CA GLY A 167 -46.94 20.94 -41.24
C GLY A 167 -46.82 20.47 -42.70
N LEU A 168 -47.94 20.17 -43.37
CA LEU A 168 -47.97 19.90 -44.81
C LEU A 168 -48.38 21.13 -45.63
N VAL A 169 -47.77 21.30 -46.79
CA VAL A 169 -48.05 22.39 -47.74
C VAL A 169 -48.07 21.88 -49.18
N ILE A 170 -48.91 22.47 -50.04
CA ILE A 170 -48.87 22.22 -51.49
C ILE A 170 -48.03 23.28 -52.18
N GLY A 171 -47.09 22.85 -53.04
CA GLY A 171 -46.34 23.77 -53.89
C GLY A 171 -47.25 24.40 -54.94
N ALA A 172 -47.44 25.72 -54.88
CA ALA A 172 -48.39 26.44 -55.73
C ALA A 172 -48.13 26.30 -57.25
N ALA A 173 -46.90 25.99 -57.66
CA ALA A 173 -46.53 25.77 -59.06
C ALA A 173 -46.33 24.29 -59.41
N SER A 174 -46.05 23.42 -58.43
CA SER A 174 -45.68 22.02 -58.66
C SER A 174 -46.83 21.03 -58.46
N GLY A 175 -47.85 21.38 -57.67
CA GLY A 175 -48.91 20.44 -57.28
C GLY A 175 -48.43 19.33 -56.35
N ILE A 176 -47.22 19.45 -55.79
CA ILE A 176 -46.64 18.47 -54.87
C ILE A 176 -46.93 18.91 -53.44
N ILE A 177 -47.54 18.03 -52.65
CA ILE A 177 -47.73 18.18 -51.21
C ILE A 177 -46.46 17.67 -50.51
N THR A 178 -45.82 18.53 -49.72
CA THR A 178 -44.57 18.23 -48.99
C THR A 178 -44.64 18.71 -47.55
N GLY A 179 -43.75 18.20 -46.70
CA GLY A 179 -43.62 18.59 -45.29
C GLY A 179 -43.67 17.40 -44.34
N GLU A 180 -43.74 17.68 -43.05
CA GLU A 180 -43.87 16.69 -41.98
C GLU A 180 -45.15 17.00 -41.19
N PRO A 181 -46.09 16.05 -41.05
CA PRO A 181 -47.30 16.29 -40.30
C PRO A 181 -46.98 16.36 -38.80
N THR A 182 -47.47 17.38 -38.10
CA THR A 182 -47.16 17.62 -36.67
C THR A 182 -48.26 17.17 -35.72
N LEU A 183 -49.45 16.86 -36.23
CA LEU A 183 -50.61 16.44 -35.46
C LEU A 183 -51.20 15.17 -36.08
N ASN A 184 -51.52 14.20 -35.21
CA ASN A 184 -52.23 13.01 -35.60
C ASN A 184 -53.71 13.32 -35.88
N GLY A 185 -54.35 12.49 -36.70
CA GLY A 185 -55.77 12.67 -37.02
C GLY A 185 -56.14 12.25 -38.43
N THR A 186 -57.44 12.36 -38.74
CA THR A 186 -57.98 12.13 -40.08
C THR A 186 -58.43 13.46 -40.67
N TYR A 187 -57.81 13.83 -41.79
CA TYR A 187 -58.01 15.10 -42.45
C TYR A 187 -58.70 14.92 -43.81
N ALA A 188 -59.70 15.75 -44.09
CA ALA A 188 -60.33 15.83 -45.40
C ALA A 188 -59.61 16.89 -46.24
N VAL A 189 -58.73 16.44 -47.14
CA VAL A 189 -57.91 17.32 -47.98
C VAL A 189 -58.66 17.62 -49.27
N THR A 190 -58.71 18.89 -49.66
CA THR A 190 -59.22 19.31 -50.97
C THR A 190 -58.13 20.08 -51.71
N VAL A 191 -57.79 19.62 -52.91
CA VAL A 191 -56.84 20.28 -53.80
C VAL A 191 -57.60 20.92 -54.96
N LYS A 192 -57.30 22.18 -55.24
CA LYS A 192 -57.82 22.95 -56.37
C LYS A 192 -56.66 23.28 -57.30
N VAL A 193 -56.86 23.05 -58.59
CA VAL A 193 -55.99 23.53 -59.65
C VAL A 193 -56.73 24.58 -60.48
N THR A 194 -56.07 25.68 -60.81
CA THR A 194 -56.62 26.79 -61.61
C THR A 194 -55.60 27.20 -62.67
N ASP A 195 -56.03 27.39 -63.91
CA ASP A 195 -55.18 27.93 -64.97
C ASP A 195 -55.30 29.47 -65.06
N LYS A 196 -54.58 30.08 -66.00
CA LYS A 196 -54.62 31.53 -66.22
C LYS A 196 -55.94 32.02 -66.84
N THR A 197 -56.75 31.15 -67.43
CA THR A 197 -58.07 31.49 -67.97
C THR A 197 -59.19 31.45 -66.91
N SER A 198 -58.83 31.19 -65.65
CA SER A 198 -59.74 31.03 -64.50
C SER A 198 -60.60 29.75 -64.54
N SER A 199 -60.32 28.83 -65.47
CA SER A 199 -60.85 27.47 -65.39
C SER A 199 -60.25 26.76 -64.18
N SER A 200 -61.05 25.96 -63.48
CA SER A 200 -60.57 25.26 -62.29
C SER A 200 -61.25 23.91 -62.08
N ALA A 201 -60.51 22.99 -61.47
CA ALA A 201 -60.98 21.69 -61.05
C ALA A 201 -60.57 21.43 -59.59
N LYS A 202 -61.33 20.57 -58.90
CA LYS A 202 -61.07 20.20 -57.50
C LYS A 202 -61.18 18.70 -57.31
N VAL A 203 -60.38 18.17 -56.39
CA VAL A 203 -60.49 16.79 -55.90
C VAL A 203 -60.37 16.78 -54.38
N SER A 204 -61.11 15.87 -53.73
CA SER A 204 -61.02 15.65 -52.29
C SER A 204 -60.62 14.21 -51.99
N PHE A 205 -59.80 14.02 -50.96
CA PHE A 205 -59.33 12.73 -50.49
C PHE A 205 -59.02 12.78 -48.98
N THR A 206 -58.80 11.63 -48.37
CA THR A 206 -58.51 11.52 -46.93
C THR A 206 -57.01 11.40 -46.69
N TRP A 207 -56.51 12.11 -45.68
CA TRP A 207 -55.17 11.93 -45.14
C TRP A 207 -55.26 11.47 -43.70
N LYS A 208 -54.75 10.27 -43.39
CA LYS A 208 -54.67 9.74 -42.03
C LYS A 208 -53.25 9.89 -41.51
N VAL A 209 -53.07 10.67 -40.45
CA VAL A 209 -51.81 10.79 -39.73
C VAL A 209 -51.92 9.96 -38.45
N GLY A 210 -51.17 8.86 -38.40
CA GLY A 210 -51.03 7.98 -37.25
C GLY A 210 -50.17 8.60 -36.15
N ASP A 211 -50.32 8.05 -34.96
CA ASP A 211 -49.65 8.51 -33.75
C ASP A 211 -48.20 8.05 -33.68
N LEU A 212 -47.35 8.85 -33.03
CA LEU A 212 -45.94 8.56 -32.81
C LEU A 212 -45.61 8.56 -31.32
N VAL A 213 -45.18 7.40 -30.81
CA VAL A 213 -44.57 7.27 -29.48
C VAL A 213 -43.06 7.21 -29.64
N ALA A 214 -42.34 8.16 -29.05
CA ALA A 214 -40.88 8.16 -29.01
C ALA A 214 -40.41 7.75 -27.60
N VAL A 215 -39.49 6.78 -27.52
CA VAL A 215 -38.94 6.27 -26.26
C VAL A 215 -37.49 6.72 -26.13
N SER A 216 -37.15 7.25 -24.96
CA SER A 216 -35.79 7.60 -24.58
C SER A 216 -35.34 6.71 -23.42
N ALA A 217 -34.18 6.09 -23.61
CA ALA A 217 -33.55 5.19 -22.65
C ALA A 217 -32.03 5.40 -22.69
N PRO A 218 -31.30 5.06 -21.63
CA PRO A 218 -29.84 5.06 -21.67
C PRO A 218 -29.34 4.03 -22.70
N GLY A 219 -28.32 4.39 -23.48
CA GLY A 219 -27.81 3.49 -24.53
C GLY A 219 -27.07 2.27 -23.97
N THR A 220 -26.30 2.46 -22.90
CA THR A 220 -25.50 1.41 -22.25
C THR A 220 -25.64 1.49 -20.73
N GLU A 221 -25.72 0.34 -20.07
CA GLU A 221 -25.77 0.24 -18.61
C GLU A 221 -24.78 -0.82 -18.11
N GLN A 222 -24.25 -0.63 -16.90
CA GLN A 222 -23.34 -1.57 -16.25
C GLN A 222 -23.78 -1.83 -14.81
N SER A 223 -23.73 -3.10 -14.40
CA SER A 223 -24.05 -3.49 -13.02
C SER A 223 -23.28 -4.75 -12.64
N THR A 224 -23.34 -5.12 -11.37
CA THR A 224 -22.68 -6.31 -10.83
C THR A 224 -23.74 -7.30 -10.37
N VAL A 225 -23.48 -8.60 -10.54
CA VAL A 225 -24.32 -9.67 -9.97
C VAL A 225 -24.53 -9.43 -8.47
N SER A 226 -25.72 -9.74 -7.95
CA SER A 226 -26.07 -9.67 -6.53
C SER A 226 -25.99 -8.27 -5.88
N VAL A 227 -25.79 -7.20 -6.66
CA VAL A 227 -25.78 -5.81 -6.18
C VAL A 227 -27.00 -5.07 -6.73
N ALA A 228 -27.77 -4.41 -5.87
CA ALA A 228 -28.93 -3.63 -6.30
C ALA A 228 -28.51 -2.50 -7.25
N ILE A 229 -29.23 -2.34 -8.36
CA ILE A 229 -28.95 -1.26 -9.32
C ILE A 229 -29.46 0.08 -8.81
N ALA A 230 -28.80 1.17 -9.23
CA ALA A 230 -29.44 2.47 -9.21
C ALA A 230 -30.65 2.44 -10.17
N PRO A 231 -31.84 2.94 -9.77
CA PRO A 231 -33.02 2.86 -10.63
C PRO A 231 -32.82 3.59 -11.96
N VAL A 232 -33.05 2.88 -13.07
CA VAL A 232 -32.90 3.41 -14.43
C VAL A 232 -34.27 3.87 -14.94
N LYS A 233 -34.38 5.14 -15.34
CA LYS A 233 -35.64 5.70 -15.82
C LYS A 233 -35.72 5.69 -17.34
N VAL A 234 -36.71 4.98 -17.88
CA VAL A 234 -37.14 5.09 -19.28
C VAL A 234 -38.23 6.16 -19.36
N THR A 235 -38.16 7.02 -20.37
CA THR A 235 -39.20 8.02 -20.64
C THR A 235 -39.76 7.85 -22.04
N ALA A 236 -41.00 8.27 -22.21
CA ALA A 236 -41.66 8.32 -23.51
C ALA A 236 -42.35 9.67 -23.72
N THR A 237 -42.44 10.08 -24.98
CA THR A 237 -43.24 11.23 -25.43
C THR A 237 -44.18 10.76 -26.52
N ASP A 238 -45.33 11.42 -26.61
CA ASP A 238 -46.38 11.11 -27.57
C ASP A 238 -46.71 12.36 -28.38
N SER A 239 -47.01 12.18 -29.67
CA SER A 239 -47.58 13.24 -30.50
C SER A 239 -49.02 13.60 -30.11
N ALA A 240 -49.76 12.67 -29.50
CA ALA A 240 -51.06 12.93 -28.89
C ALA A 240 -50.92 13.51 -27.47
N SER A 241 -51.51 14.67 -27.22
CA SER A 241 -51.46 15.31 -25.90
C SER A 241 -52.28 14.54 -24.85
N GLY A 242 -51.75 14.40 -23.64
CA GLY A 242 -52.49 13.88 -22.47
C GLY A 242 -52.55 12.35 -22.37
N GLN A 243 -51.79 11.63 -23.20
CA GLN A 243 -51.74 10.18 -23.17
C GLN A 243 -51.01 9.66 -21.93
N THR A 244 -51.40 8.45 -21.51
CA THR A 244 -50.69 7.68 -20.48
C THR A 244 -49.94 6.54 -21.14
N PHE A 245 -48.76 6.21 -20.62
CA PHE A 245 -47.91 5.16 -21.15
C PHE A 245 -47.95 3.90 -20.29
N SER A 246 -47.92 2.76 -20.96
CA SER A 246 -47.59 1.47 -20.39
C SER A 246 -46.19 1.07 -20.86
N TYR A 247 -45.28 0.82 -19.92
CA TYR A 247 -43.91 0.44 -20.17
C TYR A 247 -43.73 -1.07 -20.05
N SER A 248 -42.88 -1.64 -20.91
CA SER A 248 -42.45 -3.03 -20.87
C SER A 248 -40.99 -3.14 -21.31
N ALA A 249 -40.34 -4.23 -20.93
CA ALA A 249 -38.95 -4.47 -21.28
C ALA A 249 -38.75 -5.96 -21.57
N ALA A 250 -38.06 -6.26 -22.66
CA ALA A 250 -37.66 -7.60 -23.05
C ALA A 250 -36.13 -7.72 -22.94
N GLY A 251 -35.64 -8.89 -22.52
CA GLY A 251 -34.20 -9.16 -22.42
C GLY A 251 -33.51 -8.59 -21.19
N LEU A 252 -34.25 -8.08 -20.19
CA LEU A 252 -33.66 -7.62 -18.93
C LEU A 252 -32.85 -8.75 -18.26
N PRO A 253 -31.69 -8.41 -17.64
CA PRO A 253 -31.00 -9.33 -16.76
C PRO A 253 -31.93 -9.93 -15.69
N PRO A 254 -31.83 -11.24 -15.38
CA PRO A 254 -32.64 -11.87 -14.33
C PRO A 254 -32.55 -11.08 -13.02
N GLY A 255 -33.69 -10.88 -12.35
CA GLY A 255 -33.79 -10.12 -11.10
C GLY A 255 -34.01 -8.61 -11.29
N LEU A 256 -33.96 -8.10 -12.52
CA LEU A 256 -34.40 -6.75 -12.87
C LEU A 256 -35.82 -6.76 -13.45
N ALA A 257 -36.58 -5.71 -13.17
CA ALA A 257 -37.92 -5.52 -13.71
C ALA A 257 -38.21 -4.03 -13.98
N ILE A 258 -39.00 -3.76 -15.03
CA ILE A 258 -39.53 -2.42 -15.31
C ILE A 258 -40.91 -2.25 -14.68
N ASN A 259 -41.13 -1.12 -14.03
CA ASN A 259 -42.46 -0.74 -13.57
C ASN A 259 -43.29 -0.21 -14.75
N ALA A 260 -44.38 -0.91 -15.06
CA ALA A 260 -45.22 -0.61 -16.22
C ALA A 260 -45.87 0.79 -16.22
N LYS A 261 -45.93 1.49 -15.09
CA LYS A 261 -46.51 2.83 -14.99
C LYS A 261 -45.47 3.94 -14.96
N THR A 262 -44.34 3.71 -14.29
CA THR A 262 -43.32 4.75 -14.07
C THR A 262 -42.15 4.68 -15.05
N GLY A 263 -41.99 3.57 -15.78
CA GLY A 263 -40.85 3.33 -16.67
C GLY A 263 -39.53 3.12 -15.92
N ILE A 264 -39.57 2.94 -14.60
CA ILE A 264 -38.38 2.73 -13.78
C ILE A 264 -38.01 1.25 -13.80
N ILE A 265 -36.78 0.94 -14.20
CA ILE A 265 -36.15 -0.37 -14.08
C ILE A 265 -35.40 -0.41 -12.74
N ALA A 266 -35.69 -1.41 -11.92
CA ALA A 266 -35.06 -1.62 -10.63
C ALA A 266 -34.93 -3.12 -10.33
N GLY A 267 -34.11 -3.46 -9.34
CA GLY A 267 -33.94 -4.83 -8.86
C GLY A 267 -32.49 -5.15 -8.50
N ILE A 268 -32.23 -6.43 -8.31
CA ILE A 268 -30.90 -6.99 -8.04
C ILE A 268 -30.63 -8.01 -9.14
N PRO A 269 -29.62 -7.83 -10.00
CA PRO A 269 -29.27 -8.82 -11.00
C PRO A 269 -28.86 -10.14 -10.34
N THR A 270 -29.53 -11.24 -10.67
CA THR A 270 -29.25 -12.59 -10.14
C THR A 270 -28.74 -13.56 -11.21
N GLY A 271 -28.68 -13.12 -12.46
CA GLY A 271 -28.13 -13.90 -13.57
C GLY A 271 -26.61 -13.94 -13.58
N LYS A 272 -26.05 -14.80 -14.44
CA LYS A 272 -24.60 -14.87 -14.69
C LYS A 272 -24.08 -13.55 -15.25
N ALA A 273 -22.81 -13.27 -15.01
CA ALA A 273 -22.12 -12.18 -15.68
C ALA A 273 -22.14 -12.37 -17.19
N ALA A 274 -22.75 -11.42 -17.89
CA ALA A 274 -23.01 -11.50 -19.33
C ALA A 274 -23.45 -10.14 -19.88
N HIS A 275 -23.50 -10.07 -21.21
CA HIS A 275 -24.11 -8.95 -21.92
C HIS A 275 -25.58 -9.25 -22.26
N TYR A 276 -26.46 -8.31 -21.99
CA TYR A 276 -27.90 -8.40 -22.20
C TYR A 276 -28.35 -7.31 -23.18
N ALA A 277 -28.93 -7.74 -24.30
CA ALA A 277 -29.59 -6.83 -25.23
C ALA A 277 -31.03 -6.60 -24.77
N VAL A 278 -31.27 -5.45 -24.13
CA VAL A 278 -32.58 -5.09 -23.60
C VAL A 278 -33.31 -4.21 -24.62
N THR A 279 -34.59 -4.48 -24.86
CA THR A 279 -35.47 -3.58 -25.61
C THR A 279 -36.57 -3.10 -24.69
N VAL A 280 -36.64 -1.79 -24.47
CA VAL A 280 -37.72 -1.16 -23.70
C VAL A 280 -38.75 -0.60 -24.66
N THR A 281 -40.03 -0.83 -24.35
CA THR A 281 -41.16 -0.44 -25.18
C THR A 281 -42.13 0.37 -24.34
N ALA A 282 -42.56 1.52 -24.86
CA ALA A 282 -43.67 2.27 -24.30
C ALA A 282 -44.84 2.24 -25.29
N LYS A 283 -46.03 1.95 -24.78
CA LYS A 283 -47.28 1.92 -25.54
C LYS A 283 -48.26 2.90 -24.94
N ASP A 284 -48.87 3.73 -25.77
CA ASP A 284 -49.87 4.70 -25.34
C ASP A 284 -51.26 4.06 -25.18
N GLY A 285 -52.26 4.86 -24.82
CA GLY A 285 -53.65 4.41 -24.65
C GLY A 285 -54.37 4.05 -25.96
N THR A 286 -53.93 4.55 -27.12
CA THR A 286 -54.50 4.20 -28.44
C THR A 286 -53.89 2.93 -29.03
N GLY A 287 -52.73 2.54 -28.52
CA GLY A 287 -52.01 1.33 -28.87
C GLY A 287 -50.82 1.54 -29.80
N ALA A 288 -50.48 2.80 -30.12
CA ALA A 288 -49.20 3.16 -30.72
C ALA A 288 -48.06 2.84 -29.74
N ALA A 289 -46.91 2.42 -30.28
CA ALA A 289 -45.78 2.01 -29.47
C ALA A 289 -44.46 2.48 -30.08
N GLY A 290 -43.54 2.86 -29.20
CA GLY A 290 -42.14 3.15 -29.51
C GLY A 290 -41.23 2.20 -28.75
N SER A 291 -39.98 2.04 -29.20
CA SER A 291 -38.99 1.22 -28.49
C SER A 291 -37.59 1.80 -28.58
N ALA A 292 -36.78 1.52 -27.57
CA ALA A 292 -35.36 1.90 -27.52
C ALA A 292 -34.53 0.72 -26.98
N PRO A 293 -33.31 0.50 -27.51
CA PRO A 293 -32.40 -0.51 -26.98
C PRO A 293 -31.63 0.01 -25.76
N ILE A 294 -31.30 -0.89 -24.84
CA ILE A 294 -30.29 -0.69 -23.79
C ILE A 294 -29.31 -1.87 -23.87
N SER A 295 -28.03 -1.56 -23.98
CA SER A 295 -26.93 -2.53 -23.98
C SER A 295 -26.42 -2.70 -22.55
N TRP A 296 -26.86 -3.74 -21.84
CA TRP A 296 -26.63 -3.90 -20.41
C TRP A 296 -25.56 -4.96 -20.12
N THR A 297 -24.46 -4.56 -19.48
CA THR A 297 -23.41 -5.50 -19.07
C THR A 297 -23.51 -5.78 -17.58
N ILE A 298 -23.68 -7.06 -17.22
CA ILE A 298 -23.60 -7.53 -15.84
C ILE A 298 -22.20 -8.14 -15.65
N GLY A 299 -21.38 -7.52 -14.80
CA GLY A 299 -20.06 -8.00 -14.44
C GLY A 299 -20.07 -8.91 -13.20
N ASN A 300 -18.99 -9.66 -13.01
CA ASN A 300 -18.74 -10.41 -11.78
C ASN A 300 -17.67 -9.72 -10.93
N LEU A 301 -17.86 -9.70 -9.61
CA LEU A 301 -16.96 -9.11 -8.63
C LEU A 301 -16.53 -10.16 -7.60
N VAL A 302 -15.22 -10.37 -7.51
CA VAL A 302 -14.59 -11.14 -6.43
C VAL A 302 -14.01 -10.18 -5.40
N THR A 303 -14.37 -10.36 -4.14
CA THR A 303 -13.89 -9.55 -3.01
C THR A 303 -13.09 -10.43 -2.05
N VAL A 304 -11.85 -10.06 -1.78
CA VAL A 304 -10.98 -10.75 -0.80
C VAL A 304 -11.05 -10.01 0.53
N HIS A 305 -11.38 -10.73 1.60
CA HIS A 305 -11.45 -10.25 2.98
C HIS A 305 -10.24 -10.79 3.76
N THR A 306 -9.12 -10.08 3.73
CA THR A 306 -7.98 -10.38 4.60
C THR A 306 -8.11 -9.66 5.95
N PRO A 307 -7.67 -10.27 7.06
CA PRO A 307 -7.47 -9.54 8.31
C PRO A 307 -6.48 -8.37 8.15
N ALA A 308 -6.66 -7.30 8.91
CA ALA A 308 -5.94 -6.04 8.72
C ALA A 308 -4.44 -6.10 9.06
N THR A 309 -4.06 -6.94 10.03
CA THR A 309 -2.67 -7.24 10.38
C THR A 309 -2.59 -8.65 10.95
N GLU A 310 -1.58 -9.41 10.53
CA GLU A 310 -1.31 -10.74 11.09
C GLU A 310 0.06 -10.78 11.77
N ARG A 311 0.09 -11.36 12.97
CA ARG A 311 1.30 -11.54 13.76
C ARG A 311 1.52 -13.03 14.02
N SER A 312 2.73 -13.48 13.75
CA SER A 312 3.18 -14.86 13.99
C SER A 312 4.59 -14.84 14.57
N TRP A 313 5.11 -16.01 14.91
CA TRP A 313 6.43 -16.14 15.53
C TRP A 313 7.30 -17.12 14.74
N ALA A 314 8.59 -16.81 14.63
CA ALA A 314 9.53 -17.68 13.94
C ALA A 314 9.62 -19.04 14.66
N GLY A 315 9.63 -20.13 13.89
CA GLY A 315 9.69 -21.50 14.43
C GLY A 315 8.35 -22.10 14.87
N ILE A 316 7.29 -21.28 15.03
CA ILE A 316 5.97 -21.74 15.45
C ILE A 316 5.04 -21.91 14.24
N PRO A 317 4.36 -23.06 14.08
CA PRO A 317 3.42 -23.26 12.98
C PRO A 317 2.20 -22.35 13.11
N VAL A 318 1.76 -21.80 11.97
CA VAL A 318 0.58 -20.94 11.87
C VAL A 318 -0.38 -21.48 10.82
N SER A 319 -1.69 -21.25 11.01
CA SER A 319 -2.75 -21.61 10.07
C SER A 319 -3.84 -20.54 10.09
N VAL A 320 -3.94 -19.75 9.02
CA VAL A 320 -4.90 -18.64 8.88
C VAL A 320 -5.72 -18.82 7.62
N ALA A 321 -7.04 -18.81 7.74
CA ALA A 321 -7.94 -18.88 6.59
C ALA A 321 -8.20 -17.48 6.02
N VAL A 322 -7.95 -17.29 4.73
CA VAL A 322 -8.40 -16.11 3.99
C VAL A 322 -9.81 -16.36 3.48
N LYS A 323 -10.71 -15.39 3.68
CA LYS A 323 -12.07 -15.46 3.15
C LYS A 323 -12.18 -14.60 1.90
N ALA A 324 -12.68 -15.16 0.81
CA ALA A 324 -13.12 -14.38 -0.34
C ALA A 324 -14.59 -14.67 -0.64
N THR A 325 -15.26 -13.72 -1.29
CA THR A 325 -16.65 -13.82 -1.71
C THR A 325 -16.75 -13.48 -3.19
N ASP A 326 -17.57 -14.23 -3.90
CA ASP A 326 -17.92 -13.99 -5.29
C ASP A 326 -19.36 -13.48 -5.36
N SER A 327 -19.63 -12.46 -6.18
CA SER A 327 -21.00 -12.02 -6.43
C SER A 327 -21.85 -13.05 -7.18
N ASP A 328 -21.23 -13.94 -7.96
CA ASP A 328 -21.81 -15.18 -8.48
C ASP A 328 -21.45 -16.35 -7.56
N ALA A 329 -22.32 -16.61 -6.57
CA ALA A 329 -22.09 -17.60 -5.52
C ALA A 329 -21.94 -19.05 -6.03
N ALA A 330 -22.24 -19.33 -7.30
CA ALA A 330 -22.04 -20.65 -7.90
C ALA A 330 -20.57 -20.89 -8.33
N GLN A 331 -19.76 -19.84 -8.44
CA GLN A 331 -18.36 -19.96 -8.85
C GLN A 331 -17.49 -20.50 -7.72
N LYS A 332 -16.55 -21.38 -8.08
CA LYS A 332 -15.46 -21.78 -7.18
C LYS A 332 -14.34 -20.76 -7.28
N LEU A 333 -13.79 -20.39 -6.13
CA LEU A 333 -12.64 -19.50 -6.02
C LEU A 333 -11.35 -20.29 -5.92
N SER A 334 -10.31 -19.82 -6.60
CA SER A 334 -8.93 -20.27 -6.44
C SER A 334 -8.11 -19.14 -5.83
N TYR A 335 -7.26 -19.48 -4.86
CA TYR A 335 -6.49 -18.54 -4.07
C TYR A 335 -5.02 -18.53 -4.47
N ALA A 336 -4.39 -17.37 -4.41
CA ALA A 336 -2.96 -17.21 -4.57
C ALA A 336 -2.44 -16.15 -3.59
N ALA A 337 -1.18 -16.26 -3.19
CA ALA A 337 -0.55 -15.28 -2.33
C ALA A 337 0.89 -15.05 -2.77
N SER A 338 1.32 -13.79 -2.70
CA SER A 338 2.69 -13.37 -2.98
C SER A 338 3.26 -12.59 -1.80
N GLY A 339 4.58 -12.67 -1.59
CA GLY A 339 5.24 -11.96 -0.50
C GLY A 339 5.06 -12.61 0.88
N LEU A 340 4.59 -13.86 0.94
CA LEU A 340 4.52 -14.63 2.18
C LEU A 340 5.90 -14.75 2.85
N PRO A 341 5.99 -14.63 4.19
CA PRO A 341 7.18 -14.98 4.93
C PRO A 341 7.70 -16.38 4.56
N ALA A 342 9.03 -16.53 4.49
CA ALA A 342 9.65 -17.81 4.16
C ALA A 342 9.18 -18.92 5.11
N GLY A 343 8.71 -20.03 4.56
CA GLY A 343 8.14 -21.16 5.31
C GLY A 343 6.61 -21.18 5.36
N LEU A 344 5.92 -20.14 4.85
CA LEU A 344 4.47 -20.12 4.66
C LEU A 344 4.06 -20.35 3.20
N ALA A 345 2.92 -21.00 3.01
CA ALA A 345 2.29 -21.20 1.71
C ALA A 345 0.77 -21.07 1.83
N ILE A 346 0.10 -20.69 0.74
CA ILE A 346 -1.37 -20.71 0.65
C ILE A 346 -1.84 -21.95 -0.10
N ASP A 347 -2.87 -22.60 0.42
CA ASP A 347 -3.59 -23.64 -0.30
C ASP A 347 -4.53 -22.98 -1.33
N PRO A 348 -4.37 -23.25 -2.64
CA PRO A 348 -5.13 -22.59 -3.70
C PRO A 348 -6.61 -23.00 -3.76
N ALA A 349 -7.03 -24.05 -3.06
CA ALA A 349 -8.42 -24.51 -3.01
C ALA A 349 -9.15 -24.02 -1.74
N THR A 350 -8.46 -23.99 -0.61
CA THR A 350 -9.06 -23.65 0.69
C THR A 350 -8.81 -22.19 1.12
N GLY A 351 -7.82 -21.52 0.52
CA GLY A 351 -7.40 -20.17 0.93
C GLY A 351 -6.69 -20.14 2.29
N VAL A 352 -6.31 -21.30 2.83
CA VAL A 352 -5.59 -21.40 4.10
C VAL A 352 -4.11 -21.14 3.88
N ILE A 353 -3.59 -20.09 4.51
CA ILE A 353 -2.16 -19.83 4.64
C ILE A 353 -1.65 -20.64 5.83
N SER A 354 -0.72 -21.56 5.59
CA SER A 354 -0.14 -22.41 6.63
C SER A 354 1.36 -22.64 6.46
N GLY A 355 2.02 -23.07 7.54
CA GLY A 355 3.44 -23.40 7.57
C GLY A 355 4.13 -22.86 8.82
N THR A 356 5.46 -22.89 8.82
CA THR A 356 6.30 -22.42 9.94
C THR A 356 7.22 -21.30 9.45
N PRO A 357 7.02 -20.04 9.88
CA PRO A 357 7.88 -18.93 9.49
C PRO A 357 9.33 -19.19 9.92
N ALA A 358 10.28 -19.07 8.99
CA ALA A 358 11.69 -19.40 9.24
C ALA A 358 12.51 -18.24 9.80
N LYS A 359 12.09 -16.99 9.58
CA LYS A 359 12.84 -15.78 9.97
C LYS A 359 11.91 -14.68 10.45
N THR A 360 12.40 -13.89 11.40
CA THR A 360 11.73 -12.68 11.85
C THR A 360 11.80 -11.57 10.80
N GLY A 361 10.83 -10.66 10.86
CA GLY A 361 10.72 -9.53 9.94
C GLY A 361 9.29 -9.20 9.57
N GLN A 362 9.14 -8.15 8.76
CA GLN A 362 7.86 -7.77 8.19
C GLN A 362 7.84 -8.09 6.70
N ALA A 363 6.71 -8.62 6.24
CA ALA A 363 6.48 -8.92 4.84
C ALA A 363 5.14 -8.31 4.38
N ALA A 364 5.14 -7.67 3.21
CA ALA A 364 3.93 -7.24 2.55
C ALA A 364 3.36 -8.43 1.77
N VAL A 365 2.25 -8.98 2.25
CA VAL A 365 1.58 -10.13 1.65
C VAL A 365 0.41 -9.63 0.83
N THR A 366 0.34 -10.01 -0.44
CA THR A 366 -0.84 -9.79 -1.27
C THR A 366 -1.53 -11.12 -1.52
N VAL A 367 -2.80 -11.21 -1.17
CA VAL A 367 -3.65 -12.36 -1.43
C VAL A 367 -4.60 -12.03 -2.56
N ALA A 368 -4.72 -12.95 -3.51
CA ALA A 368 -5.64 -12.89 -4.62
C ALA A 368 -6.62 -14.06 -4.54
N ALA A 369 -7.85 -13.81 -4.97
CA ALA A 369 -8.80 -14.86 -5.30
C ALA A 369 -9.30 -14.62 -6.73
N ILE A 370 -9.37 -15.68 -7.52
CA ILE A 370 -9.87 -15.68 -8.90
C ILE A 370 -10.98 -16.71 -9.03
N ASP A 371 -12.03 -16.37 -9.77
CA ASP A 371 -13.12 -17.29 -10.06
C ASP A 371 -12.88 -18.10 -11.35
N GLY A 372 -13.82 -18.98 -11.69
CA GLY A 372 -13.75 -19.77 -12.92
C GLY A 372 -13.96 -18.96 -14.22
N THR A 373 -14.37 -17.69 -14.13
CA THR A 373 -14.60 -16.80 -15.28
C THR A 373 -13.42 -15.86 -15.57
N GLY A 374 -12.45 -15.79 -14.65
CA GLY A 374 -11.28 -14.91 -14.72
C GLY A 374 -11.44 -13.58 -13.96
N SER A 375 -12.59 -13.34 -13.33
CA SER A 375 -12.77 -12.22 -12.40
C SER A 375 -11.93 -12.46 -11.15
N SER A 376 -11.19 -11.43 -10.73
CA SER A 376 -10.25 -11.53 -9.60
C SER A 376 -10.39 -10.38 -8.64
N GLY A 377 -10.19 -10.66 -7.35
CA GLY A 377 -10.04 -9.68 -6.29
C GLY A 377 -8.69 -9.84 -5.61
N THR A 378 -8.16 -8.75 -5.05
CA THR A 378 -6.90 -8.77 -4.28
C THR A 378 -7.03 -7.96 -3.00
N ALA A 379 -6.37 -8.41 -1.94
CA ALA A 379 -6.19 -7.65 -0.72
C ALA A 379 -4.74 -7.79 -0.23
N SER A 380 -4.23 -6.77 0.44
CA SER A 380 -2.87 -6.78 0.99
C SER A 380 -2.91 -6.66 2.50
N VAL A 381 -2.02 -7.40 3.16
CA VAL A 381 -1.84 -7.41 4.62
C VAL A 381 -0.35 -7.32 4.95
N THR A 382 -0.02 -6.56 5.99
CA THR A 382 1.33 -6.58 6.57
C THR A 382 1.42 -7.75 7.54
N TRP A 383 2.29 -8.70 7.23
CA TRP A 383 2.57 -9.86 8.07
C TRP A 383 3.83 -9.63 8.89
N THR A 384 3.71 -9.66 10.21
CA THR A 384 4.86 -9.49 11.12
C THR A 384 5.23 -10.83 11.77
N VAL A 385 6.46 -11.27 11.56
CA VAL A 385 7.05 -12.43 12.24
C VAL A 385 7.99 -11.91 13.32
N GLY A 386 7.64 -12.15 14.59
CA GLY A 386 8.49 -11.80 15.74
C GLY A 386 9.25 -13.01 16.29
N ASP A 387 10.13 -12.76 17.26
CA ASP A 387 10.67 -13.81 18.11
C ASP A 387 9.63 -14.20 19.16
N ALA A 388 9.40 -15.50 19.37
CA ALA A 388 8.54 -16.00 20.44
C ALA A 388 9.23 -15.84 21.79
N ILE A 389 10.45 -16.37 21.90
CA ILE A 389 11.30 -16.21 23.09
C ILE A 389 12.41 -15.18 22.83
N SER A 390 12.64 -14.31 23.83
CA SER A 390 13.80 -13.43 23.88
C SER A 390 14.59 -13.64 25.17
N ILE A 391 15.92 -13.64 25.07
CA ILE A 391 16.83 -13.74 26.22
C ILE A 391 17.57 -12.42 26.38
N ALA A 392 17.62 -11.90 27.61
CA ALA A 392 18.31 -10.65 27.91
C ALA A 392 19.81 -10.78 27.60
N HIS A 393 20.35 -9.81 26.85
CA HIS A 393 21.76 -9.79 26.52
C HIS A 393 22.61 -9.39 27.74
N LEU A 394 23.52 -10.26 28.15
CA LEU A 394 24.34 -10.07 29.36
C LEU A 394 25.73 -9.47 29.09
N GLY A 395 26.19 -9.44 27.84
CA GLY A 395 27.50 -8.88 27.46
C GLY A 395 28.67 -9.62 28.12
N THR A 396 29.74 -8.92 28.50
CA THR A 396 30.81 -9.53 29.30
C THR A 396 30.56 -9.26 30.79
N VAL A 397 30.44 -10.33 31.57
CA VAL A 397 30.21 -10.27 33.02
C VAL A 397 31.56 -10.45 33.75
N PRO A 398 32.11 -9.41 34.39
CA PRO A 398 33.35 -9.53 35.15
C PRO A 398 33.11 -10.25 36.47
N VAL A 399 33.94 -11.25 36.78
CA VAL A 399 33.87 -12.03 38.02
C VAL A 399 35.27 -12.11 38.64
N THR A 400 35.37 -12.19 39.97
CA THR A 400 36.64 -12.41 40.67
C THR A 400 36.68 -13.83 41.23
N ALA A 401 37.78 -14.56 40.99
CA ALA A 401 37.94 -15.90 41.52
C ALA A 401 37.84 -15.91 43.06
N GLY A 402 37.10 -16.86 43.63
CA GLY A 402 36.83 -16.95 45.07
C GLY A 402 35.65 -16.09 45.57
N VAL A 403 34.98 -15.32 44.69
CA VAL A 403 33.76 -14.57 45.02
C VAL A 403 32.54 -15.33 44.53
N ALA A 404 31.48 -15.36 45.35
CA ALA A 404 30.20 -15.93 44.96
C ALA A 404 29.53 -15.07 43.89
N LEU A 405 29.06 -15.71 42.82
CA LEU A 405 28.23 -15.09 41.79
C LEU A 405 26.78 -15.56 41.98
N THR A 406 25.84 -14.63 41.82
CA THR A 406 24.42 -14.93 41.59
C THR A 406 23.97 -14.05 40.42
N LEU A 407 23.69 -14.67 39.29
CA LEU A 407 23.36 -14.00 38.04
C LEU A 407 22.00 -14.50 37.55
N PRO A 408 20.91 -13.71 37.71
CA PRO A 408 19.62 -14.06 37.15
C PRO A 408 19.63 -13.92 35.63
N ILE A 409 19.01 -14.87 34.95
CA ILE A 409 18.82 -14.85 33.49
C ILE A 409 17.43 -14.29 33.21
N GLY A 410 17.38 -13.09 32.63
CA GLY A 410 16.14 -12.52 32.12
C GLY A 410 15.75 -13.18 30.80
N TYR A 411 14.52 -13.66 30.70
CA TYR A 411 13.90 -14.08 29.45
C TYR A 411 12.44 -13.60 29.41
N ALA A 412 11.90 -13.46 28.20
CA ALA A 412 10.50 -13.17 27.99
C ALA A 412 9.96 -14.08 26.89
N ASP A 413 8.71 -14.49 27.07
CA ASP A 413 7.95 -15.28 26.12
C ASP A 413 6.72 -14.47 25.68
N ALA A 414 6.61 -14.27 24.37
CA ALA A 414 5.53 -13.51 23.75
C ALA A 414 4.30 -14.39 23.42
N VAL A 415 4.40 -15.71 23.61
CA VAL A 415 3.36 -16.68 23.23
C VAL A 415 2.65 -17.19 24.48
N PRO A 416 1.36 -16.85 24.67
CA PRO A 416 0.60 -17.33 25.81
C PRO A 416 0.55 -18.87 25.84
N HIS A 417 0.76 -19.44 27.04
CA HIS A 417 0.74 -20.89 27.28
C HIS A 417 1.87 -21.70 26.63
N ASP A 418 2.84 -21.06 25.98
CA ASP A 418 4.09 -21.75 25.67
C ASP A 418 4.90 -21.94 26.96
N SER A 419 5.47 -23.14 27.12
CA SER A 419 6.30 -23.48 28.27
C SER A 419 7.77 -23.46 27.87
N VAL A 420 8.55 -22.61 28.54
CA VAL A 420 9.96 -22.39 28.21
C VAL A 420 10.86 -23.22 29.12
N THR A 421 11.73 -24.03 28.52
CA THR A 421 12.81 -24.74 29.22
C THR A 421 14.14 -24.03 28.98
N LEU A 422 14.89 -23.78 30.06
CA LEU A 422 16.22 -23.16 30.00
C LEU A 422 17.33 -24.18 30.24
N SER A 423 18.42 -24.04 29.50
CA SER A 423 19.67 -24.75 29.72
C SER A 423 20.86 -23.80 29.57
N VAL A 424 21.94 -24.09 30.29
CA VAL A 424 23.17 -23.31 30.24
C VAL A 424 24.37 -24.24 30.10
N HIS A 425 25.24 -23.94 29.14
CA HIS A 425 26.49 -24.65 28.91
C HIS A 425 27.68 -23.68 28.92
N GLY A 426 28.89 -24.20 29.16
CA GLY A 426 30.12 -23.38 29.14
C GLY A 426 30.44 -22.62 30.43
N LEU A 427 29.79 -22.96 31.55
CA LEU A 427 30.07 -22.33 32.84
C LEU A 427 31.48 -22.67 33.38
N PRO A 428 32.17 -21.72 34.04
CA PRO A 428 33.43 -21.99 34.72
C PRO A 428 33.28 -22.96 35.90
N PRO A 429 34.36 -23.66 36.30
CA PRO A 429 34.34 -24.53 37.48
C PRO A 429 33.86 -23.83 38.75
N GLY A 430 32.82 -24.40 39.35
CA GLY A 430 32.21 -23.96 40.61
C GLY A 430 30.95 -23.08 40.45
N LEU A 431 30.51 -22.79 39.22
CA LEU A 431 29.16 -22.30 38.94
C LEU A 431 28.23 -23.42 38.50
N THR A 432 26.96 -23.29 38.88
CA THR A 432 25.84 -24.15 38.48
C THR A 432 24.69 -23.27 37.99
N PHE A 433 23.84 -23.82 37.12
CA PHE A 433 22.59 -23.18 36.70
C PHE A 433 21.40 -23.91 37.31
N GLU A 434 20.43 -23.16 37.81
CA GLU A 434 19.13 -23.66 38.24
C GLU A 434 18.03 -23.03 37.39
N ALA A 435 17.23 -23.89 36.73
CA ALA A 435 16.20 -23.47 35.80
C ALA A 435 15.05 -22.70 36.47
N HIS A 436 14.82 -22.90 37.77
CA HIS A 436 13.79 -22.21 38.55
C HIS A 436 14.41 -21.69 39.85
N PRO A 437 14.85 -20.42 39.91
CA PRO A 437 14.34 -19.25 39.18
C PRO A 437 15.26 -18.72 38.08
N ALA A 438 15.71 -19.57 37.14
CA ALA A 438 16.59 -19.20 36.02
C ALA A 438 17.85 -18.44 36.46
N THR A 439 18.64 -19.00 37.37
CA THR A 439 19.78 -18.31 37.99
C THR A 439 21.05 -19.13 37.87
N ILE A 440 22.14 -18.48 37.44
CA ILE A 440 23.49 -19.04 37.54
C ILE A 440 24.06 -18.61 38.89
N PHE A 441 24.54 -19.57 39.69
CA PHE A 441 25.11 -19.26 41.00
C PHE A 441 26.25 -20.19 41.38
N GLY A 442 27.06 -19.77 42.36
CA GLY A 442 28.15 -20.56 42.92
C GLY A 442 29.44 -19.76 43.08
N TRP A 443 30.57 -20.46 43.22
CA TRP A 443 31.88 -19.86 43.48
C TRP A 443 32.80 -20.13 42.32
N VAL A 444 33.26 -19.08 41.64
CA VAL A 444 34.20 -19.26 40.53
C VAL A 444 35.59 -19.56 41.07
N THR A 445 36.17 -20.69 40.70
CA THR A 445 37.44 -21.17 41.30
C THR A 445 38.68 -20.97 40.42
N LYS A 446 38.50 -20.78 39.11
CA LYS A 446 39.61 -20.73 38.15
C LYS A 446 39.54 -19.47 37.27
N PRO A 447 40.57 -18.58 37.29
CA PRO A 447 40.66 -17.44 36.38
C PRO A 447 40.62 -17.86 34.90
N GLY A 448 40.08 -16.99 34.06
CA GLY A 448 39.91 -17.23 32.62
C GLY A 448 38.65 -16.57 32.05
N THR A 449 38.50 -16.61 30.73
CA THR A 449 37.28 -16.18 30.05
C THR A 449 36.51 -17.43 29.62
N TYR A 450 35.24 -17.52 30.02
CA TYR A 450 34.40 -18.67 29.76
C TYR A 450 33.18 -18.22 28.93
N PRO A 451 33.07 -18.62 27.66
CA PRO A 451 31.88 -18.35 26.86
C PRO A 451 30.76 -19.27 27.34
N ALA A 452 29.76 -18.69 27.99
CA ALA A 452 28.58 -19.39 28.45
C ALA A 452 27.41 -19.16 27.48
N THR A 453 26.75 -20.23 27.08
CA THR A 453 25.58 -20.17 26.19
C THR A 453 24.33 -20.53 26.97
N VAL A 454 23.36 -19.62 26.99
CA VAL A 454 22.00 -19.89 27.47
C VAL A 454 21.14 -20.25 26.28
N THR A 455 20.43 -21.37 26.38
CA THR A 455 19.42 -21.78 25.40
C THR A 455 18.06 -21.80 26.08
N ALA A 456 17.10 -21.10 25.48
CA ALA A 456 15.69 -21.21 25.81
C ALA A 456 14.99 -21.98 24.68
N ALA A 457 14.22 -23.01 25.03
CA ALA A 457 13.44 -23.79 24.09
C ALA A 457 11.98 -23.77 24.53
N GLY A 458 11.11 -23.31 23.63
CA GLY A 458 9.67 -23.32 23.79
C GLY A 458 9.10 -24.71 23.48
N SER A 459 7.96 -25.02 24.09
CA SER A 459 7.22 -26.26 23.83
C SER A 459 6.54 -26.28 22.46
N LEU A 460 6.41 -25.11 21.81
CA LEU A 460 5.85 -24.97 20.47
C LEU A 460 6.89 -25.07 19.34
N GLY A 461 8.15 -25.32 19.68
CA GLY A 461 9.22 -25.65 18.74
C GLY A 461 10.16 -24.49 18.39
N ASP A 462 9.92 -23.30 18.92
CA ASP A 462 10.86 -22.19 18.84
C ASP A 462 12.02 -22.38 19.83
N SER A 463 13.19 -21.85 19.47
CA SER A 463 14.35 -21.87 20.34
C SER A 463 15.22 -20.67 20.07
N GLN A 464 15.68 -20.05 21.15
CA GLN A 464 16.61 -18.94 21.09
C GLN A 464 17.83 -19.26 21.94
N SER A 465 19.00 -18.90 21.41
CA SER A 465 20.26 -19.01 22.14
C SER A 465 20.95 -17.66 22.20
N MET A 466 21.70 -17.44 23.27
CA MET A 466 22.58 -16.30 23.42
C MET A 466 23.88 -16.76 24.08
N THR A 467 25.00 -16.16 23.68
CA THR A 467 26.30 -16.42 24.30
C THR A 467 26.82 -15.15 24.96
N PHE A 468 27.37 -15.28 26.16
CA PHE A 468 28.02 -14.21 26.92
C PHE A 468 29.32 -14.70 27.54
N ASP A 469 30.21 -13.77 27.86
CA ASP A 469 31.50 -14.09 28.46
C ASP A 469 31.49 -13.85 29.96
N LEU A 470 31.86 -14.88 30.73
CA LEU A 470 32.24 -14.74 32.13
C LEU A 470 33.74 -14.48 32.20
N ALA A 471 34.13 -13.23 32.46
CA ALA A 471 35.52 -12.79 32.52
C ALA A 471 36.04 -12.87 33.97
N VAL A 472 36.65 -14.00 34.31
CA VAL A 472 37.10 -14.33 35.67
C VAL A 472 38.52 -13.81 35.90
N LYS A 473 38.66 -12.73 36.68
CA LYS A 473 39.93 -12.18 37.11
C LYS A 473 40.47 -12.90 38.36
N PRO A 474 41.80 -13.01 38.53
CA PRO A 474 42.40 -13.45 39.79
C PRO A 474 42.00 -12.54 40.95
N ALA A 475 41.79 -13.09 42.15
CA ALA A 475 41.64 -12.28 43.36
C ALA A 475 42.93 -11.49 43.61
N SER A 476 42.85 -10.17 43.74
CA SER A 476 43.99 -9.33 44.09
C SER A 476 44.44 -9.59 45.54
N GLY A 477 45.75 -9.74 45.76
CA GLY A 477 46.38 -9.98 47.06
C GLY A 477 47.29 -11.19 47.07
N GLY A 478 48.40 -11.13 46.32
CA GLY A 478 49.48 -12.10 46.44
C GLY A 478 50.27 -11.91 47.74
N GLY A 479 50.91 -12.97 48.22
CA GLY A 479 51.73 -12.98 49.43
C GLY A 479 52.32 -14.38 49.69
N PRO A 480 53.25 -14.53 50.66
CA PRO A 480 53.89 -15.82 50.92
C PRO A 480 52.84 -16.86 51.29
N THR A 481 52.96 -18.04 50.68
CA THR A 481 51.99 -19.14 50.83
C THR A 481 52.69 -20.36 51.39
N GLY A 482 52.12 -20.95 52.43
CA GLY A 482 52.63 -22.15 53.06
C GLY A 482 51.84 -22.54 54.32
N GLN A 483 52.39 -23.47 55.09
CA GLN A 483 51.78 -23.90 56.34
C GLN A 483 51.98 -22.86 57.45
N ILE A 484 50.91 -22.54 58.19
CA ILE A 484 50.97 -21.81 59.46
C ILE A 484 50.98 -22.86 60.57
N ARG A 485 52.07 -22.94 61.33
CA ARG A 485 52.31 -24.01 62.31
C ARG A 485 52.42 -23.46 63.73
N LEU A 486 51.59 -23.93 64.64
CA LEU A 486 51.64 -23.59 66.05
C LEU A 486 52.91 -24.18 66.68
N ASP A 487 53.62 -23.38 67.48
CA ASP A 487 54.82 -23.82 68.19
C ASP A 487 54.50 -24.94 69.19
N LEU A 488 53.39 -24.80 69.93
CA LEU A 488 52.87 -25.86 70.80
C LEU A 488 52.43 -27.08 69.98
N GLY A 489 53.14 -28.20 70.20
CA GLY A 489 52.82 -29.49 69.58
C GLY A 489 53.06 -29.56 68.07
N GLY A 490 53.53 -28.47 67.43
CA GLY A 490 53.86 -28.45 66.01
C GLY A 490 52.68 -28.73 65.08
N ARG A 491 51.45 -28.38 65.48
CA ARG A 491 50.22 -28.57 64.68
C ARG A 491 50.07 -27.46 63.64
N CYS A 492 49.46 -27.77 62.50
CA CYS A 492 49.20 -26.80 61.44
C CYS A 492 47.77 -26.26 61.52
N LEU A 493 47.60 -24.99 61.20
CA LEU A 493 46.29 -24.42 60.92
C LEU A 493 45.72 -25.06 59.65
N ASP A 494 44.48 -25.53 59.69
CA ASP A 494 43.82 -26.31 58.65
C ASP A 494 42.40 -25.78 58.39
N ASP A 495 42.03 -25.68 57.12
CA ASP A 495 40.65 -25.51 56.67
C ASP A 495 39.92 -26.86 56.58
N LEU A 496 39.31 -27.24 57.70
CA LEU A 496 38.49 -28.44 57.82
C LEU A 496 37.03 -28.16 57.40
N ALA A 497 36.82 -28.02 56.08
CA ALA A 497 35.51 -27.78 55.47
C ALA A 497 34.83 -26.49 56.01
N ASN A 498 35.51 -25.36 55.78
CA ASN A 498 35.16 -24.01 56.23
C ASN A 498 35.28 -23.77 57.74
N LYS A 499 35.93 -24.68 58.47
CA LYS A 499 36.24 -24.53 59.90
C LYS A 499 37.75 -24.46 60.09
N ALA A 500 38.23 -23.36 60.66
CA ALA A 500 39.63 -23.22 61.04
C ALA A 500 39.90 -24.12 62.26
N ALA A 501 40.86 -25.04 62.13
CA ALA A 501 41.22 -26.00 63.16
C ALA A 501 42.72 -26.26 63.21
N LEU A 502 43.21 -26.80 64.32
CA LEU A 502 44.55 -27.38 64.45
C LEU A 502 44.52 -28.83 63.94
N TRP A 503 45.49 -29.19 63.11
CA TRP A 503 45.61 -30.53 62.55
C TRP A 503 47.06 -30.98 62.39
N THR A 504 47.27 -32.28 62.16
CA THR A 504 48.59 -32.81 61.76
C THR A 504 49.01 -32.14 60.45
N CYS A 505 50.25 -31.66 60.38
CA CYS A 505 50.76 -31.00 59.18
C CYS A 505 50.82 -31.96 57.97
N GLN A 506 50.22 -31.57 56.85
CA GLN A 506 50.11 -32.33 55.60
C GLN A 506 50.22 -31.38 54.37
N PRO A 507 50.74 -31.84 53.22
CA PRO A 507 51.01 -30.99 52.06
C PRO A 507 49.77 -30.56 51.26
N GLY A 508 48.56 -30.83 51.73
CA GLY A 508 47.31 -30.51 51.02
C GLY A 508 46.94 -29.03 51.05
N SER A 509 46.10 -28.59 50.10
CA SER A 509 45.68 -27.19 49.93
C SER A 509 44.89 -26.61 51.13
N ALA A 510 44.39 -27.46 52.03
CA ALA A 510 43.69 -27.04 53.25
C ALA A 510 44.62 -26.40 54.30
N GLN A 511 45.92 -26.65 54.20
CA GLN A 511 46.94 -26.07 55.09
C GLN A 511 47.87 -25.11 54.35
N GLN A 512 47.53 -24.74 53.11
CA GLN A 512 48.27 -23.75 52.35
C GLN A 512 47.60 -22.39 52.55
N TRP A 513 48.21 -21.57 53.40
CA TRP A 513 47.72 -20.26 53.78
C TRP A 513 48.57 -19.18 53.13
N THR A 514 47.91 -18.24 52.46
CA THR A 514 48.51 -17.05 51.89
C THR A 514 48.34 -15.89 52.87
N LEU A 515 49.44 -15.30 53.33
CA LEU A 515 49.42 -14.02 54.06
C LEU A 515 49.35 -12.91 53.01
N ALA A 516 48.15 -12.41 52.72
CA ALA A 516 47.95 -11.43 51.66
C ALA A 516 48.37 -10.03 52.08
N THR A 517 48.85 -9.23 51.13
CA THR A 517 49.30 -7.83 51.35
C THR A 517 48.21 -6.89 51.87
N ASP A 518 46.94 -7.29 51.80
CA ASP A 518 45.81 -6.52 52.36
C ASP A 518 45.54 -6.83 53.85
N GLY A 519 46.41 -7.62 54.48
CA GLY A 519 46.33 -8.01 55.88
C GLY A 519 45.41 -9.21 56.14
N THR A 520 44.84 -9.83 55.09
CA THR A 520 44.05 -11.05 55.25
C THR A 520 44.90 -12.32 55.19
N ILE A 521 44.52 -13.35 55.94
CA ILE A 521 45.12 -14.69 55.85
C ILE A 521 44.13 -15.57 55.08
N ARG A 522 44.54 -16.12 53.94
CA ARG A 522 43.64 -16.77 52.98
C ARG A 522 43.98 -18.23 52.77
N ALA A 523 42.98 -19.11 52.73
CA ALA A 523 43.13 -20.48 52.25
C ALA A 523 41.89 -20.88 51.44
N ARG A 524 42.10 -21.64 50.36
CA ARG A 524 41.03 -22.17 49.49
C ARG A 524 39.95 -21.15 49.06
N GLY A 525 40.35 -19.88 48.89
CA GLY A 525 39.46 -18.80 48.43
C GLY A 525 38.67 -18.09 49.54
N ALA A 526 38.87 -18.44 50.80
CA ALA A 526 38.26 -17.78 51.95
C ALA A 526 39.32 -17.16 52.87
N CYS A 527 38.89 -16.23 53.72
CA CYS A 527 39.71 -15.54 54.69
C CYS A 527 39.50 -16.14 56.09
N LEU A 528 40.58 -16.22 56.86
CA LEU A 528 40.54 -16.49 58.29
C LEU A 528 39.77 -15.36 58.98
N ASP A 529 38.59 -15.70 59.49
CA ASP A 529 37.58 -14.76 59.97
C ASP A 529 37.27 -15.03 61.44
N ILE A 530 37.30 -13.98 62.26
CA ILE A 530 36.75 -14.04 63.61
C ILE A 530 35.23 -14.03 63.50
N GLU A 531 34.56 -15.02 64.09
CA GLU A 531 33.10 -15.11 64.04
C GLU A 531 32.43 -13.88 64.66
N GLY A 532 31.26 -13.44 64.20
CA GLY A 532 30.55 -12.30 64.78
C GLY A 532 31.00 -10.93 64.23
N SER A 533 30.73 -9.84 64.95
CA SER A 533 30.94 -8.44 64.49
C SER A 533 32.22 -7.78 64.99
N VAL A 534 32.70 -8.17 66.17
CA VAL A 534 33.92 -7.70 66.83
C VAL A 534 34.58 -8.86 67.55
N ALA A 535 35.90 -8.79 67.76
CA ALA A 535 36.64 -9.84 68.44
C ALA A 535 36.58 -9.69 69.99
N TYR A 536 36.31 -10.77 70.71
CA TYR A 536 36.34 -10.86 72.18
C TYR A 536 37.04 -12.14 72.66
N LEU A 537 37.41 -12.19 73.95
CA LEU A 537 38.14 -13.32 74.53
C LEU A 537 37.34 -14.64 74.45
N GLY A 538 38.00 -15.70 73.96
CA GLY A 538 37.43 -17.05 73.79
C GLY A 538 36.65 -17.25 72.49
N GLN A 539 36.49 -16.21 71.68
CA GLN A 539 35.76 -16.31 70.41
C GLN A 539 36.58 -17.08 69.38
N GLY A 540 35.95 -18.01 68.65
CA GLY A 540 36.68 -18.78 67.66
C GLY A 540 36.78 -18.12 66.28
N VAL A 541 37.64 -18.72 65.45
CA VAL A 541 37.81 -18.36 64.03
C VAL A 541 37.19 -19.37 63.07
N ARG A 542 36.85 -18.94 61.85
CA ARG A 542 36.28 -19.75 60.78
C ARG A 542 36.85 -19.34 59.42
N MET A 543 36.45 -20.05 58.38
CA MET A 543 36.64 -19.59 57.01
C MET A 543 35.42 -18.79 56.56
N TRP A 544 35.62 -17.62 55.98
CA TRP A 544 34.52 -16.78 55.48
C TRP A 544 34.94 -15.95 54.27
N HIS A 545 33.97 -15.38 53.55
CA HIS A 545 34.25 -14.50 52.40
C HIS A 545 35.22 -13.36 52.78
N CYS A 546 36.13 -13.02 51.88
CA CYS A 546 37.17 -12.02 52.13
C CYS A 546 36.65 -10.56 52.08
N SER A 547 35.46 -10.32 51.52
CA SER A 547 34.85 -9.00 51.44
C SER A 547 34.15 -8.60 52.76
N GLY A 548 34.24 -7.32 53.14
CA GLY A 548 33.51 -6.75 54.27
C GLY A 548 34.00 -7.17 55.68
N GLY A 549 33.85 -6.29 56.67
CA GLY A 549 34.27 -6.56 58.04
C GLY A 549 35.79 -6.66 58.22
N ALA A 550 36.53 -5.65 57.75
CA ALA A 550 37.99 -5.61 57.86
C ALA A 550 38.50 -5.84 59.30
N SER A 551 37.78 -5.35 60.31
CA SER A 551 38.14 -5.52 61.73
C SER A 551 38.22 -6.98 62.21
N ARG A 552 37.53 -7.93 61.58
CA ARG A 552 37.50 -9.36 61.97
C ARG A 552 38.32 -10.28 61.06
N LYS A 553 38.86 -9.75 59.95
CA LYS A 553 39.57 -10.53 58.91
C LYS A 553 41.01 -10.09 58.71
N THR A 554 41.42 -9.01 59.37
CA THR A 554 42.78 -8.50 59.32
C THR A 554 43.62 -9.10 60.42
N TRP A 555 44.86 -9.41 60.09
CA TRP A 555 45.84 -10.07 60.95
C TRP A 555 47.21 -9.43 60.74
N THR A 556 47.98 -9.36 61.81
CA THR A 556 49.38 -8.91 61.81
C THR A 556 50.22 -9.89 62.62
N VAL A 557 51.47 -10.10 62.25
CA VAL A 557 52.38 -10.98 63.00
C VAL A 557 53.03 -10.20 64.14
N GLY A 558 52.86 -10.70 65.36
CA GLY A 558 53.39 -10.17 66.60
C GLY A 558 54.85 -10.49 66.81
N THR A 559 55.38 -10.02 67.94
CA THR A 559 56.83 -9.91 68.16
C THR A 559 57.54 -11.23 68.38
N ALA A 560 56.80 -12.21 68.86
CA ALA A 560 57.26 -13.56 69.06
C ALA A 560 56.65 -14.53 68.05
N GLY A 561 55.96 -14.05 67.01
CA GLY A 561 55.27 -14.85 66.01
C GLY A 561 53.77 -15.04 66.28
N GLU A 562 53.15 -14.20 67.12
CA GLU A 562 51.71 -14.28 67.36
C GLU A 562 50.89 -13.82 66.15
N LEU A 563 49.73 -14.40 65.89
CA LEU A 563 48.79 -13.85 64.90
C LEU A 563 47.83 -12.91 65.61
N VAL A 564 48.06 -11.61 65.50
CA VAL A 564 47.32 -10.55 66.21
C VAL A 564 46.23 -10.00 65.32
N ASN A 565 45.02 -9.85 65.84
CA ASN A 565 44.00 -9.06 65.18
C ASN A 565 44.15 -7.58 65.59
N PRO A 566 44.53 -6.67 64.67
CA PRO A 566 44.88 -5.29 65.03
C PRO A 566 43.69 -4.48 65.55
N ALA A 567 42.46 -4.83 65.18
CA ALA A 567 41.25 -4.13 65.64
C ALA A 567 40.91 -4.40 67.11
N SER A 568 41.31 -5.55 67.65
CA SER A 568 41.03 -5.94 69.04
C SER A 568 42.26 -6.06 69.94
N GLY A 569 43.45 -6.18 69.35
CA GLY A 569 44.69 -6.45 70.08
C GLY A 569 44.77 -7.88 70.65
N LEU A 570 43.83 -8.77 70.30
CA LEU A 570 43.84 -10.17 70.73
C LEU A 570 44.65 -11.03 69.76
N CYS A 571 45.23 -12.10 70.28
CA CYS A 571 46.02 -13.07 69.55
C CYS A 571 45.19 -14.32 69.21
N LEU A 572 45.42 -14.91 68.04
CA LEU A 572 44.97 -16.26 67.74
C LEU A 572 45.77 -17.25 68.58
N GLY A 573 45.09 -18.10 69.31
CA GLY A 573 45.77 -19.10 70.12
C GLY A 573 44.90 -20.29 70.48
N ASP A 574 45.58 -21.29 71.00
CA ASP A 574 44.96 -22.41 71.66
C ASP A 574 44.82 -22.11 73.15
N ALA A 575 43.65 -21.62 73.56
CA ALA A 575 43.35 -21.25 74.94
C ALA A 575 43.49 -22.43 75.92
N GLY A 576 43.42 -23.68 75.44
CA GLY A 576 43.48 -24.90 76.25
C GLY A 576 44.82 -25.63 76.21
N GLY A 577 45.76 -25.21 75.35
CA GLY A 577 47.04 -25.90 75.15
C GLY A 577 46.89 -27.34 74.61
N SER A 578 45.82 -27.59 73.84
CA SER A 578 45.50 -28.88 73.27
C SER A 578 46.46 -29.29 72.14
N THR A 579 47.00 -30.50 72.21
CA THR A 579 47.75 -31.08 71.09
C THR A 579 46.89 -31.98 70.20
N ALA A 580 45.56 -31.98 70.35
CA ALA A 580 44.64 -32.84 69.60
C ALA A 580 44.19 -32.24 68.26
N ASN A 581 44.01 -33.10 67.25
CA ASN A 581 43.46 -32.72 65.95
C ASN A 581 41.99 -32.30 66.06
N GLY A 582 41.60 -31.29 65.27
CA GLY A 582 40.23 -30.77 65.22
C GLY A 582 39.92 -29.70 66.26
N TYR A 583 40.88 -29.35 67.13
CA TYR A 583 40.73 -28.23 68.05
C TYR A 583 40.60 -26.92 67.27
N ARG A 584 39.68 -26.06 67.70
CA ARG A 584 39.42 -24.77 67.05
C ARG A 584 40.17 -23.64 67.79
N PRO A 585 41.13 -22.95 67.14
CA PRO A 585 41.77 -21.78 67.72
C PRO A 585 40.77 -20.67 68.08
N THR A 586 41.09 -19.91 69.13
CA THR A 586 40.26 -18.81 69.64
C THR A 586 41.07 -17.53 69.85
N MET A 587 40.38 -16.41 69.98
CA MET A 587 40.95 -15.11 70.31
C MET A 587 41.26 -15.05 71.80
N VAL A 588 42.51 -14.82 72.15
CA VAL A 588 43.03 -14.86 73.52
C VAL A 588 43.93 -13.65 73.81
N ALA A 589 44.15 -13.34 75.08
CA ALA A 589 45.09 -12.28 75.47
C ALA A 589 46.52 -12.69 75.07
N CYS A 590 47.26 -11.81 74.40
CA CYS A 590 48.63 -12.07 73.95
C CYS A 590 49.59 -12.23 75.13
N ARG A 591 50.21 -13.42 75.29
CA ARG A 591 51.07 -13.78 76.44
C ARG A 591 52.39 -14.46 76.05
N VAL A 592 52.79 -14.44 74.77
CA VAL A 592 54.06 -15.01 74.26
C VAL A 592 54.30 -16.44 74.75
N THR A 593 53.30 -17.32 74.56
CA THR A 593 53.42 -18.76 74.90
C THR A 593 53.45 -19.59 73.63
N GLY A 594 54.01 -20.81 73.68
CA GLY A 594 53.99 -21.72 72.52
C GLY A 594 52.56 -21.98 71.98
N ALA A 595 51.52 -21.82 72.82
CA ALA A 595 50.11 -21.94 72.43
C ALA A 595 49.57 -20.75 71.60
N GLN A 596 50.38 -19.72 71.39
CA GLN A 596 50.01 -18.48 70.70
C GLN A 596 51.06 -18.05 69.66
N VAL A 597 52.21 -18.71 69.62
CA VAL A 597 53.29 -18.45 68.69
C VAL A 597 53.14 -19.34 67.47
N TRP A 598 53.13 -18.73 66.29
CA TRP A 598 52.92 -19.38 65.02
C TRP A 598 54.15 -19.19 64.12
N LEU A 599 54.62 -20.28 63.54
CA LEU A 599 55.50 -20.27 62.40
C LEU A 599 54.65 -20.02 61.15
N VAL A 600 54.73 -18.80 60.62
CA VAL A 600 54.05 -18.40 59.38
C VAL A 600 54.98 -18.56 58.17
N PRO A 601 54.44 -18.80 56.96
CA PRO A 601 55.26 -18.96 55.77
C PRO A 601 55.90 -17.63 55.31
N GLY A 602 57.21 -17.68 55.02
CA GLY A 602 57.93 -16.78 54.12
C GLY A 602 57.98 -15.30 54.50
N ALA A 603 58.53 -14.98 55.67
CA ALA A 603 58.65 -13.60 56.12
C ALA A 603 59.54 -12.76 55.19
N GLN A 604 59.06 -11.64 54.64
CA GLN A 604 59.94 -10.64 54.04
C GLN A 604 60.51 -9.74 55.15
N LEU A 605 61.84 -9.63 55.21
CA LEU A 605 62.48 -8.57 56.01
C LEU A 605 62.50 -7.30 55.17
N ARG A 606 61.48 -6.45 55.34
CA ARG A 606 61.37 -5.18 54.63
C ARG A 606 61.97 -4.08 55.49
N SER A 607 62.82 -3.22 54.93
CA SER A 607 63.22 -2.01 55.65
C SER A 607 61.99 -1.14 55.91
N ALA A 608 61.75 -0.80 57.17
CA ALA A 608 60.56 -0.08 57.60
C ALA A 608 60.41 1.28 56.91
N ARG A 609 61.54 1.86 56.44
CA ARG A 609 61.57 3.22 55.88
C ARG A 609 62.24 3.36 54.52
N ALA A 610 63.01 2.37 54.05
CA ALA A 610 63.59 2.39 52.71
C ALA A 610 62.71 1.71 51.65
N SER A 611 61.62 1.03 52.05
CA SER A 611 60.69 0.34 51.15
C SER A 611 61.32 -0.75 50.27
N LYS A 612 62.41 -1.37 50.74
CA LYS A 612 63.14 -2.46 50.08
C LYS A 612 63.20 -3.69 50.96
N CYS A 613 63.47 -4.86 50.38
CA CYS A 613 63.50 -6.15 51.08
C CYS A 613 64.92 -6.72 51.13
N ALA A 614 65.27 -7.37 52.24
CA ALA A 614 66.52 -8.11 52.36
C ALA A 614 66.50 -9.26 51.35
N ASP A 615 67.54 -9.31 50.53
CA ASP A 615 67.68 -10.19 49.37
C ASP A 615 69.01 -10.96 49.48
N ASP A 616 69.06 -12.21 49.03
CA ASP A 616 70.32 -12.88 48.75
C ASP A 616 70.80 -12.46 47.36
N LEU A 617 71.89 -11.68 47.31
CA LEU A 617 72.37 -11.02 46.11
C LEU A 617 72.36 -11.96 44.89
N HIS A 618 71.53 -11.61 43.90
CA HIS A 618 71.34 -12.36 42.66
C HIS A 618 70.85 -13.80 42.83
N SER A 619 70.18 -14.13 43.94
CA SER A 619 69.67 -15.48 44.22
C SER A 619 70.75 -16.56 44.21
N GLY A 620 71.98 -16.21 44.58
CA GLY A 620 73.13 -17.10 44.40
C GLY A 620 73.13 -18.34 45.32
N GLY A 621 72.39 -18.34 46.43
CA GLY A 621 72.17 -19.48 47.34
C GLY A 621 73.41 -20.07 48.04
N GLY A 622 74.59 -19.50 47.85
CA GLY A 622 75.89 -20.01 48.28
C GLY A 622 76.31 -19.54 49.68
N ASN A 623 77.23 -20.27 50.32
CA ASN A 623 77.90 -19.77 51.53
C ASN A 623 78.79 -18.57 51.17
N GLY A 624 78.69 -17.49 51.95
CA GLY A 624 79.44 -16.27 51.76
C GLY A 624 78.75 -15.26 50.84
N ASN A 625 77.58 -15.61 50.28
CA ASN A 625 76.80 -14.67 49.51
C ASN A 625 76.37 -13.48 50.35
N VAL A 626 76.35 -12.32 49.71
CA VAL A 626 75.95 -11.06 50.33
C VAL A 626 74.45 -11.02 50.51
N ILE A 627 74.01 -10.58 51.69
CA ILE A 627 72.62 -10.17 51.88
C ILE A 627 72.54 -8.67 51.62
N ASP A 628 71.79 -8.27 50.60
CA ASP A 628 71.66 -6.90 50.12
C ASP A 628 70.22 -6.37 50.19
N MET A 629 70.05 -5.11 49.79
CA MET A 629 68.76 -4.50 49.59
C MET A 629 68.34 -4.60 48.13
N PHE A 630 67.13 -5.09 47.90
CA PHE A 630 66.53 -5.13 46.56
C PHE A 630 65.04 -4.74 46.60
N GLY A 631 64.49 -4.34 45.46
CA GLY A 631 63.05 -4.10 45.34
C GLY A 631 62.25 -5.33 45.77
N CYS A 632 61.25 -5.14 46.64
CA CYS A 632 60.42 -6.23 47.14
C CYS A 632 59.65 -6.89 45.98
N ASN A 633 60.00 -8.13 45.65
CA ASN A 633 59.50 -8.87 44.49
C ASN A 633 58.93 -10.25 44.83
N GLY A 634 59.01 -10.67 46.09
CA GLY A 634 58.40 -11.91 46.58
C GLY A 634 59.07 -13.19 46.10
N THR A 635 60.29 -13.10 45.55
CA THR A 635 61.06 -14.27 45.13
C THR A 635 61.57 -15.08 46.33
N ALA A 636 61.98 -16.33 46.10
CA ALA A 636 62.55 -17.18 47.15
C ALA A 636 63.80 -16.57 47.83
N SER A 637 64.51 -15.70 47.12
CA SER A 637 65.69 -14.97 47.59
C SER A 637 65.37 -13.82 48.55
N GLN A 638 64.08 -13.49 48.71
CA GLN A 638 63.57 -12.56 49.72
C GLN A 638 62.69 -13.25 50.76
N SER A 639 62.60 -14.57 50.70
CA SER A 639 61.71 -15.35 51.55
C SER A 639 62.50 -15.95 52.70
N TRP A 640 62.31 -15.38 53.88
CA TRP A 640 63.02 -15.76 55.09
C TRP A 640 62.10 -16.57 56.01
N THR A 641 62.63 -17.65 56.56
CA THR A 641 61.93 -18.50 57.52
C THR A 641 62.62 -18.40 58.87
N VAL A 642 61.96 -17.75 59.83
CA VAL A 642 62.41 -17.77 61.22
C VAL A 642 62.20 -19.19 61.77
N LYS A 643 63.20 -19.75 62.45
CA LYS A 643 63.14 -21.09 63.04
C LYS A 643 63.18 -21.03 64.58
N PRO A 644 62.60 -22.02 65.28
CA PRO A 644 62.57 -22.06 66.75
C PRO A 644 63.96 -22.09 67.42
N ASP A 645 65.01 -22.43 66.67
CA ASP A 645 66.39 -22.39 67.16
C ASP A 645 67.03 -20.99 67.06
N PHE A 646 66.20 -19.95 66.91
CA PHE A 646 66.62 -18.55 66.75
C PHE A 646 67.50 -18.31 65.53
N THR A 647 67.27 -19.05 64.45
CA THR A 647 67.92 -18.78 63.16
C THR A 647 66.92 -18.22 62.15
N VAL A 648 67.35 -17.32 61.28
CA VAL A 648 66.56 -16.87 60.12
C VAL A 648 67.14 -17.50 58.87
N ARG A 649 66.33 -18.31 58.19
CA ARG A 649 66.79 -19.20 57.14
C ARG A 649 66.19 -18.91 55.78
N MET A 650 66.94 -19.21 54.73
CA MET A 650 66.44 -19.33 53.36
C MET A 650 67.02 -20.58 52.70
N PHE A 651 66.46 -20.99 51.57
CA PHE A 651 66.89 -22.17 50.81
C PHE A 651 67.10 -23.43 51.66
N GLY A 652 66.25 -23.63 52.68
CA GLY A 652 66.27 -24.77 53.59
C GLY A 652 67.24 -24.63 54.78
N ASN A 653 68.56 -24.65 54.53
CA ASN A 653 69.59 -24.72 55.59
C ASN A 653 70.65 -23.61 55.52
N LYS A 654 70.31 -22.48 54.90
CA LYS A 654 71.17 -21.30 54.90
C LYS A 654 70.64 -20.26 55.88
N CYS A 655 71.49 -19.71 56.72
CA CYS A 655 71.20 -18.78 57.80
C CYS A 655 71.75 -17.38 57.48
N ILE A 656 70.99 -16.34 57.83
CA ILE A 656 71.54 -14.99 57.99
C ILE A 656 72.67 -15.08 59.02
N THR A 657 73.87 -14.67 58.63
CA THR A 657 75.08 -14.86 59.42
C THR A 657 75.87 -13.56 59.48
N ASP A 658 76.27 -13.17 60.70
CA ASP A 658 77.37 -12.25 60.91
C ASP A 658 78.70 -13.03 60.86
N PRO A 659 79.53 -12.86 59.81
CA PRO A 659 80.79 -13.59 59.70
C PRO A 659 81.86 -13.05 60.67
N GLY A 660 81.67 -11.85 61.23
CA GLY A 660 82.67 -11.12 62.02
C GLY A 660 82.71 -11.47 63.51
N LYS A 661 82.05 -12.55 63.92
CA LYS A 661 82.02 -13.13 65.29
C LYS A 661 82.44 -12.13 66.38
N LEU A 662 81.49 -11.34 66.89
CA LEU A 662 81.50 -10.55 68.16
C LEU A 662 81.27 -9.03 67.98
N GLY A 663 80.06 -8.65 67.56
CA GLY A 663 79.48 -7.33 67.88
C GLY A 663 80.16 -6.09 67.32
N THR A 664 80.96 -6.22 66.26
CA THR A 664 81.64 -5.07 65.62
C THR A 664 80.71 -4.40 64.61
N PRO A 665 80.40 -3.09 64.72
CA PRO A 665 79.62 -2.37 63.72
C PRO A 665 80.32 -2.28 62.35
N GLY A 666 79.56 -2.28 61.27
CA GLY A 666 80.03 -2.17 59.89
C GLY A 666 80.40 -3.50 59.23
N VAL A 667 80.21 -4.63 59.92
CA VAL A 667 80.45 -5.96 59.36
C VAL A 667 79.33 -6.31 58.38
N LYS A 668 79.74 -6.80 57.21
CA LYS A 668 78.88 -7.21 56.12
C LYS A 668 78.14 -8.50 56.44
N ILE A 669 76.80 -8.48 56.37
CA ILE A 669 75.95 -9.65 56.60
C ILE A 669 75.97 -10.56 55.37
N VAL A 670 76.06 -11.86 55.62
CA VAL A 670 76.15 -12.88 54.57
C VAL A 670 75.22 -14.05 54.84
N LEU A 671 75.01 -14.86 53.81
CA LEU A 671 74.36 -16.15 53.88
C LEU A 671 75.39 -17.25 54.18
N TRP A 672 75.12 -18.11 55.17
CA TRP A 672 76.02 -19.23 55.48
C TRP A 672 75.24 -20.49 55.86
N SER A 673 75.88 -21.66 55.81
CA SER A 673 75.22 -22.89 56.28
C SER A 673 74.94 -22.82 57.77
N CYS A 674 73.71 -23.16 58.18
CA CYS A 674 73.30 -23.12 59.57
C CYS A 674 74.13 -24.12 60.41
N ALA A 675 74.70 -23.65 61.52
CA ALA A 675 75.52 -24.42 62.45
C ALA A 675 74.93 -24.35 63.87
N ASN A 676 74.88 -25.51 64.53
CA ASN A 676 74.35 -25.59 65.88
C ASN A 676 75.25 -24.84 66.88
N GLY A 677 74.66 -23.91 67.62
CA GLY A 677 75.36 -23.16 68.68
C GLY A 677 76.21 -21.98 68.19
N ASP A 678 76.21 -21.65 66.90
CA ASP A 678 76.89 -20.46 66.39
C ASP A 678 76.13 -19.19 66.81
N LYS A 679 76.76 -18.36 67.64
CA LYS A 679 76.19 -17.10 68.11
C LYS A 679 75.99 -16.10 66.97
N GLY A 680 76.84 -16.13 65.94
CA GLY A 680 76.74 -15.26 64.76
C GLY A 680 75.55 -15.59 63.85
N GLN A 681 74.78 -16.63 64.18
CA GLN A 681 73.56 -17.03 63.48
C GLN A 681 72.31 -16.93 64.37
N LYS A 682 72.46 -16.46 65.62
CA LYS A 682 71.35 -16.29 66.56
C LYS A 682 70.70 -14.94 66.33
N VAL A 683 69.56 -14.98 65.65
CA VAL A 683 68.76 -13.82 65.31
C VAL A 683 67.64 -13.65 66.33
N ILE A 684 67.56 -12.47 66.94
CA ILE A 684 66.46 -12.09 67.82
C ILE A 684 65.75 -10.88 67.20
N LEU A 685 64.43 -11.00 67.04
CA LEU A 685 63.58 -9.91 66.58
C LEU A 685 63.08 -9.12 67.79
N VAL A 686 63.49 -7.85 67.92
CA VAL A 686 63.09 -6.96 69.01
C VAL A 686 62.16 -5.88 68.46
N HIS A 687 60.87 -6.02 68.71
CA HIS A 687 59.88 -5.07 68.21
C HIS A 687 59.90 -3.75 68.97
N ARG A 688 59.82 -2.63 68.24
CA ARG A 688 59.82 -1.26 68.78
C ARG A 688 58.48 -0.54 68.61
N GLY A 689 57.38 -1.30 68.49
CA GLY A 689 56.04 -0.76 68.25
C GLY A 689 55.86 -0.28 66.79
N GLY A 690 55.02 0.73 66.57
CA GLY A 690 54.68 1.28 65.23
C GLY A 690 55.84 1.95 64.45
N LEU A 691 57.09 1.71 64.85
CA LEU A 691 58.30 2.18 64.20
C LEU A 691 59.04 1.06 63.44
N GLY A 692 58.69 -0.21 63.66
CA GLY A 692 59.35 -1.40 63.11
C GLY A 692 60.02 -2.28 64.18
N SER A 693 60.76 -3.30 63.74
CA SER A 693 61.50 -4.25 64.58
C SER A 693 63.00 -4.15 64.35
N TRP A 694 63.79 -4.30 65.40
CA TRP A 694 65.21 -4.57 65.26
C TRP A 694 65.43 -6.04 64.96
N VAL A 695 66.22 -6.32 63.91
CA VAL A 695 66.77 -7.65 63.65
C VAL A 695 68.14 -7.67 64.29
N THR A 696 68.33 -8.42 65.37
CA THR A 696 69.61 -8.43 66.10
C THR A 696 70.33 -9.76 65.96
N ILE A 697 71.65 -9.70 65.82
CA ILE A 697 72.55 -10.86 65.78
C ILE A 697 73.62 -10.62 66.85
N ASP A 698 73.68 -11.50 67.86
CA ASP A 698 74.64 -11.40 68.97
C ASP A 698 74.72 -10.00 69.63
N GLY A 699 73.58 -9.31 69.72
CA GLY A 699 73.45 -7.99 70.38
C GLY A 699 73.72 -6.76 69.51
N VAL A 700 74.10 -6.92 68.24
CA VAL A 700 74.14 -5.83 67.24
C VAL A 700 72.95 -5.89 66.29
N CYS A 701 72.56 -4.75 65.73
CA CYS A 701 71.43 -4.67 64.79
C CYS A 701 71.90 -4.88 63.36
N VAL A 702 71.10 -5.59 62.57
CA VAL A 702 71.21 -5.59 61.11
C VAL A 702 70.63 -4.28 60.60
N ALA A 703 71.39 -3.54 59.81
CA ALA A 703 71.02 -2.23 59.31
C ALA A 703 71.36 -2.07 57.83
N ILE A 704 70.64 -1.17 57.18
CA ILE A 704 71.00 -0.68 55.84
C ILE A 704 72.15 0.33 55.97
N PRO A 705 73.10 0.38 55.02
CA PRO A 705 74.26 1.27 55.11
C PRO A 705 73.87 2.76 55.03
N SER A 706 72.79 3.07 54.31
CA SER A 706 72.23 4.41 54.14
C SER A 706 70.72 4.35 53.88
N MET A 707 69.98 5.40 54.25
CA MET A 707 68.57 5.58 53.88
C MET A 707 68.34 5.72 52.36
N THR A 708 69.38 6.07 51.61
CA THR A 708 69.37 6.17 50.13
C THR A 708 69.98 4.93 49.47
N ALA A 709 70.12 3.82 50.19
CA ALA A 709 70.70 2.58 49.68
C ALA A 709 70.06 2.16 48.35
N ALA A 710 70.87 2.11 47.29
CA ALA A 710 70.47 1.57 45.99
C ALA A 710 70.25 0.06 46.08
N ASP A 711 69.64 -0.52 45.04
CA ASP A 711 69.60 -1.98 44.92
C ASP A 711 71.04 -2.51 44.92
N THR A 712 71.29 -3.70 45.47
CA THR A 712 72.63 -4.28 45.69
C THR A 712 73.43 -3.69 46.86
N SER A 713 72.85 -2.75 47.61
CA SER A 713 73.49 -2.25 48.83
C SER A 713 73.47 -3.31 49.93
N GLN A 714 74.66 -3.78 50.30
CA GLN A 714 74.83 -4.82 51.31
C GLN A 714 74.40 -4.39 52.71
N LEU A 715 73.71 -5.28 53.42
CA LEU A 715 73.36 -5.11 54.83
C LEU A 715 74.60 -5.22 55.71
N VAL A 716 74.62 -4.44 56.79
CA VAL A 716 75.73 -4.38 57.74
C VAL A 716 75.23 -4.51 59.18
N THR A 717 76.11 -4.92 60.08
CA THR A 717 75.88 -4.76 61.53
C THR A 717 76.00 -3.28 61.91
N ALA A 718 75.21 -2.84 62.89
CA ALA A 718 75.25 -1.49 63.46
C ALA A 718 74.89 -1.54 64.95
N ALA A 719 75.23 -0.46 65.67
CA ALA A 719 74.72 -0.26 67.01
C ALA A 719 73.20 -0.02 66.96
N CYS A 720 72.44 -0.76 67.77
CA CYS A 720 70.99 -0.61 67.86
C CYS A 720 70.61 0.74 68.46
N THR A 721 70.20 1.69 67.62
CA THR A 721 69.98 3.09 68.02
C THR A 721 68.49 3.41 67.99
N PRO A 722 67.86 3.70 69.15
CA PRO A 722 66.43 4.01 69.18
C PRO A 722 66.07 5.16 68.24
N GLY A 723 65.20 4.88 67.27
CA GLY A 723 64.73 5.86 66.30
C GLY A 723 65.59 6.02 65.04
N ASP A 724 66.70 5.29 64.89
CA ASP A 724 67.43 5.25 63.61
C ASP A 724 66.60 4.43 62.58
N PRO A 725 66.12 5.04 61.49
CA PRO A 725 65.32 4.33 60.50
C PRO A 725 66.08 3.25 59.73
N ARG A 726 67.42 3.23 59.82
CA ARG A 726 68.25 2.26 59.10
C ARG A 726 68.30 0.87 59.73
N ASP A 727 68.05 0.79 61.04
CA ASP A 727 68.08 -0.47 61.79
C ASP A 727 66.67 -1.07 62.03
N LEU A 728 65.65 -0.44 61.46
CA LEU A 728 64.25 -0.81 61.61
C LEU A 728 63.73 -1.63 60.41
N TRP A 729 63.14 -2.77 60.72
CA TRP A 729 62.62 -3.75 59.78
C TRP A 729 61.17 -4.11 60.08
N ASP A 730 60.33 -4.15 59.06
CA ASP A 730 59.04 -4.81 59.12
C ASP A 730 59.22 -6.27 58.70
N VAL A 731 58.80 -7.19 59.56
CA VAL A 731 58.82 -8.64 59.29
C VAL A 731 57.44 -9.05 58.84
N TRP A 732 57.27 -9.34 57.55
CA TRP A 732 55.98 -9.57 56.88
C TRP A 732 55.74 -11.03 56.55
#